data_AF-A0A497C619-F1
#
_entry.id   AF-A0A497C619-F1
#
_cell.length_a   1.000
_cell.length_b   1.000
_cell.length_c   1.000
_cell.angle_alpha   90.00
_cell.angle_beta   90.00
_cell.angle_gamma   90.00
#
_symmetry.space_group_name_H-M   'P 1'
#
loop_
_entity.id
_entity.type
_entity.pdbx_description
1 polymer ?
#
loop_
_entity_poly.entity_id
_entity_poly.type
_entity_poly.pdbx_seq_one_letter_code
_entity_poly.pdbx_strand_id
1 'polypeptide(L)'
;MIERTKAYSQHIRYSYSISLPRAVITSISVILVISILILMGDLVQFSGSALPLVAFLLMILIGMNMLGYLELSLSLPSSGGAYRLVQSCEEGSWLAFITGWGLILAGLCASGLILQAFGLGVAALLEAVFQISIPHLPIAAGLLALTAIYKLLPVRGKRLIYLLVIPLAVLLAGSLAALPKLQLSNLFPLQGDWRVTFRLLPIAFIGMEVAAGLQGDLVNRSVNRARLIWLSVLLSGLITTLVGIFLVGVLSPGYTSSIFNPLADLAGIWGNQRLQMAMGLISLLAMPAALNRILSQLIRQIYSMTRDGYWPEIFKKINPRSKMPVCLLLALVVTLSLTGLVDYRTLARVGSLFYLTVLMAVNFSLTRQEQIESSFQLPIHPWIPALVLVFDLLVSTIWVQDLPFVLILLAVGLIIFHLYSKHHSIQAKEGITVFKSDLKEESTKHHKRILVPIANPETAGTLLHLAGTLVRPEGGKVIALQVITVPNQLPLSDGRIEAEANRMLLDQALDQATKEEFRVQTMTRVSRSIAEGILDTAREEDVDQILVGWSGGETHSISKSMGPVLDPIIKNAPCDVLIVRGYNWKEVKTILVPTAGGPNAPIGAKLASTLSLNTGAKVTGIYVQVGRASSSRMAENRKILERTFQDLTFSKPPDKKIIQASSALAGILKEAENYDLVIVGASEEGFIDQFAFGSIPQRIASGAPNSSVMVKGYSGAPEFWIRKTLGVLFSLFPTLTTEEQLEVREELIENAQPGRDYFVLIVLSSLIAALGLLLDSPAVVIGAMLVAPLMSPILGFSLSIVLGEVRLLRTSLESVFKGVMATIIVSILVGLLSPLKEMTSEIIARTQPTLLDLFIALASGMAGAYALSRKDVSAALPGVAIAAALAPPLAVVGLGIANGNFQAAGGALLLFVTNIITISLAGMVIFALLGIHPLNLQPEIKKRVRRGITGMIFLVVLITIPLGIIMNGIIQNSQEDQIIQTVLEDSPLLEKIIDLEIDRSRGKEGLYISATVHAAGPLSQESVDGIKLILEDQLDQQLILDIITLPVIRSQ
;
A
#
# COMPACT_ATOMS: atom_id res chain seq x y z
N MET A 1 30.64 39.25 -30.27
CA MET A 1 29.38 38.96 -29.55
C MET A 1 28.89 37.51 -29.75
N ILE A 2 29.38 36.77 -30.76
CA ILE A 2 28.98 35.37 -31.07
C ILE A 2 29.83 34.31 -30.32
N GLU A 3 30.97 34.68 -29.71
CA GLU A 3 31.85 33.72 -29.01
C GLU A 3 31.60 33.55 -27.50
N ARG A 4 30.76 34.39 -26.85
CA ARG A 4 30.51 34.31 -25.39
C ARG A 4 29.37 33.35 -24.98
N THR A 5 28.65 32.75 -25.92
CA THR A 5 27.50 31.86 -25.63
C THR A 5 27.83 30.37 -25.54
N LYS A 6 29.10 29.97 -25.70
CA LYS A 6 29.50 28.55 -25.79
C LYS A 6 29.77 27.80 -24.46
N ALA A 7 29.56 28.41 -23.28
CA ALA A 7 30.04 27.81 -22.02
C ALA A 7 28.97 27.45 -20.95
N TYR A 8 27.66 27.60 -21.21
CA TYR A 8 26.63 27.25 -20.22
C TYR A 8 25.72 26.11 -20.70
N SER A 9 26.02 24.88 -20.27
CA SER A 9 25.15 23.71 -20.45
C SER A 9 23.97 23.77 -19.47
N GLN A 10 22.78 24.13 -19.96
CA GLN A 10 21.55 24.06 -19.16
C GLN A 10 21.10 22.60 -19.04
N HIS A 11 21.15 22.05 -17.82
CA HIS A 11 20.66 20.70 -17.56
C HIS A 11 19.14 20.73 -17.33
N ILE A 12 18.38 20.12 -18.23
CA ILE A 12 16.95 19.86 -18.04
C ILE A 12 16.81 18.56 -17.25
N ARG A 13 16.23 18.63 -16.05
CA ARG A 13 15.95 17.45 -15.22
C ARG A 13 14.44 17.18 -15.12
N TYR A 14 14.06 15.94 -14.85
CA TYR A 14 12.66 15.54 -14.70
C TYR A 14 12.35 15.20 -13.25
N SER A 15 11.23 15.67 -12.73
CA SER A 15 10.73 15.40 -11.36
C SER A 15 9.75 14.24 -11.36
N TYR A 16 9.88 13.38 -10.34
CA TYR A 16 9.22 12.08 -10.25
C TYR A 16 8.22 12.08 -9.09
N SER A 17 6.99 11.62 -9.32
CA SER A 17 5.87 11.87 -8.40
C SER A 17 5.13 10.62 -7.94
N ILE A 18 5.40 9.45 -8.55
CA ILE A 18 4.62 8.24 -8.31
C ILE A 18 5.47 7.21 -7.57
N SER A 19 4.98 6.78 -6.40
CA SER A 19 5.58 5.68 -5.65
C SER A 19 5.30 4.35 -6.34
N LEU A 20 6.22 3.39 -6.17
CA LEU A 20 6.09 2.04 -6.74
C LEU A 20 4.74 1.37 -6.40
N PRO A 21 4.25 1.35 -5.14
CA PRO A 21 2.96 0.72 -4.83
C PRO A 21 1.79 1.36 -5.57
N ARG A 22 1.80 2.69 -5.70
CA ARG A 22 0.75 3.40 -6.45
C ARG A 22 0.78 3.07 -7.93
N ALA A 23 1.97 2.96 -8.53
CA ALA A 23 2.10 2.58 -9.93
C ALA A 23 1.67 1.12 -10.18
N VAL A 24 2.02 0.20 -9.28
CA VAL A 24 1.62 -1.21 -9.33
C VAL A 24 0.09 -1.34 -9.20
N ILE A 25 -0.53 -0.69 -8.21
CA ILE A 25 -2.00 -0.67 -8.08
C ILE A 25 -2.66 -0.06 -9.33
N THR A 26 -2.03 0.97 -9.92
CA THR A 26 -2.59 1.65 -11.08
C THR A 26 -2.57 0.79 -12.35
N SER A 27 -1.57 -0.06 -12.51
CA SER A 27 -1.47 -0.98 -13.65
C SER A 27 -2.34 -2.22 -13.44
N ILE A 28 -2.20 -2.89 -12.28
CA ILE A 28 -2.95 -4.10 -11.93
C ILE A 28 -4.45 -3.86 -12.01
N SER A 29 -4.98 -2.72 -11.57
CA SER A 29 -6.43 -2.55 -11.56
C SER A 29 -7.05 -2.52 -12.96
N VAL A 30 -6.31 -2.12 -14.00
CA VAL A 30 -6.82 -2.20 -15.38
C VAL A 30 -6.87 -3.66 -15.83
N ILE A 31 -5.82 -4.43 -15.50
CA ILE A 31 -5.72 -5.86 -15.80
C ILE A 31 -6.88 -6.61 -15.12
N LEU A 32 -7.08 -6.40 -13.82
CA LEU A 32 -8.11 -7.10 -13.03
C LEU A 32 -9.54 -6.72 -13.44
N VAL A 33 -9.79 -5.48 -13.87
CA VAL A 33 -11.11 -5.09 -14.39
C VAL A 33 -11.43 -5.88 -15.66
N ILE A 34 -10.47 -6.00 -16.58
CA ILE A 34 -10.68 -6.77 -17.82
C ILE A 34 -10.74 -8.26 -17.53
N SER A 35 -9.78 -8.82 -16.79
CA SER A 35 -9.70 -10.27 -16.57
C SER A 35 -10.83 -10.78 -15.69
N ILE A 36 -11.13 -10.11 -14.57
CA ILE A 36 -12.08 -10.62 -13.57
C ILE A 36 -13.49 -10.10 -13.78
N LEU A 37 -13.67 -8.78 -13.93
CA LEU A 37 -15.01 -8.20 -13.94
C LEU A 37 -15.72 -8.36 -15.29
N ILE A 38 -14.97 -8.53 -16.37
CA ILE A 38 -15.53 -8.61 -17.73
C ILE A 38 -15.46 -10.04 -18.27
N LEU A 39 -14.26 -10.62 -18.37
CA LEU A 39 -14.06 -11.87 -19.09
C LEU A 39 -14.34 -13.12 -18.26
N MET A 40 -14.21 -13.05 -16.94
CA MET A 40 -14.22 -14.24 -16.09
C MET A 40 -15.52 -15.05 -16.16
N GLY A 41 -16.66 -14.40 -16.40
CA GLY A 41 -17.93 -15.10 -16.54
C GLY A 41 -17.93 -16.06 -17.73
N ASP A 42 -17.50 -15.57 -18.90
CA ASP A 42 -17.31 -16.40 -20.10
C ASP A 42 -16.24 -17.47 -19.88
N LEU A 43 -15.16 -17.13 -19.17
CA LEU A 43 -14.07 -18.06 -18.90
C LEU A 43 -14.52 -19.24 -18.04
N VAL A 44 -15.29 -18.99 -16.98
CA VAL A 44 -15.87 -20.06 -16.13
C VAL A 44 -16.87 -20.88 -16.92
N GLN A 45 -17.73 -20.23 -17.72
CA GLN A 45 -18.75 -20.91 -18.51
C GLN A 45 -18.16 -21.85 -19.57
N PHE A 46 -17.17 -21.41 -20.34
CA PHE A 46 -16.64 -22.18 -21.47
C PHE A 46 -15.39 -22.99 -21.14
N SER A 47 -14.51 -22.48 -20.28
CA SER A 47 -13.25 -23.16 -19.92
C SER A 47 -13.38 -24.10 -18.73
N GLY A 48 -14.47 -23.99 -17.94
CA GLY A 48 -14.74 -24.89 -16.83
C GLY A 48 -13.58 -25.01 -15.85
N SER A 49 -13.25 -26.25 -15.46
CA SER A 49 -12.17 -26.53 -14.52
C SER A 49 -10.76 -26.38 -15.08
N ALA A 50 -10.60 -26.27 -16.41
CA ALA A 50 -9.31 -25.97 -17.02
C ALA A 50 -8.84 -24.51 -16.79
N LEU A 51 -9.76 -23.59 -16.45
CA LEU A 51 -9.48 -22.16 -16.33
C LEU A 51 -8.27 -21.81 -15.45
N PRO A 52 -8.15 -22.29 -14.19
CA PRO A 52 -7.09 -21.81 -13.31
C PRO A 52 -5.68 -22.21 -13.81
N LEU A 53 -5.53 -23.45 -14.29
CA LEU A 53 -4.28 -23.93 -14.85
C LEU A 53 -3.88 -23.10 -16.08
N VAL A 54 -4.84 -22.83 -16.97
CA VAL A 54 -4.56 -22.07 -18.20
C VAL A 54 -4.25 -20.60 -17.90
N ALA A 55 -4.94 -19.98 -16.93
CA ALA A 55 -4.63 -18.64 -16.46
C ALA A 55 -3.21 -18.53 -15.88
N PHE A 56 -2.77 -19.56 -15.13
CA PHE A 56 -1.42 -19.64 -14.60
C PHE A 56 -0.36 -19.79 -15.72
N LEU A 57 -0.60 -20.67 -16.69
CA LEU A 57 0.29 -20.83 -17.85
C LEU A 57 0.38 -19.53 -18.68
N LEU A 58 -0.73 -18.81 -18.83
CA LEU A 58 -0.74 -17.53 -19.52
C LEU A 58 0.08 -16.46 -18.76
N MET A 59 0.05 -16.46 -17.43
CA MET A 59 0.89 -15.57 -16.62
C MET A 59 2.38 -15.84 -16.89
N ILE A 60 2.78 -17.11 -17.00
CA ILE A 60 4.17 -17.48 -17.34
C ILE A 60 4.53 -16.97 -18.74
N LEU A 61 3.66 -17.19 -19.73
CA LEU A 61 3.85 -16.72 -21.11
C LEU A 61 4.04 -15.20 -21.19
N ILE A 62 3.17 -14.43 -20.55
CA ILE A 62 3.28 -12.96 -20.53
C ILE A 62 4.53 -12.54 -19.73
N GLY A 63 4.87 -13.23 -18.64
CA GLY A 63 6.09 -13.00 -17.89
C GLY A 63 7.35 -13.17 -18.74
N MET A 64 7.41 -14.22 -19.57
CA MET A 64 8.51 -14.44 -20.52
C MET A 64 8.62 -13.33 -21.56
N ASN A 65 7.50 -12.85 -22.09
CA ASN A 65 7.46 -11.70 -22.99
C ASN A 65 7.99 -10.41 -22.34
N MET A 66 7.72 -10.22 -21.05
CA MET A 66 8.13 -9.03 -20.31
C MET A 66 9.62 -9.00 -19.94
N LEU A 67 10.35 -10.11 -20.08
CA LEU A 67 11.80 -10.15 -19.94
C LEU A 67 12.51 -9.29 -21.01
N GLY A 68 12.19 -9.51 -22.28
CA GLY A 68 12.74 -8.71 -23.39
C GLY A 68 12.28 -7.26 -23.34
N TYR A 69 11.01 -7.05 -22.96
CA TYR A 69 10.49 -5.71 -22.68
C TYR A 69 11.32 -4.98 -21.62
N LEU A 70 11.71 -5.68 -20.54
CA LEU A 70 12.44 -5.10 -19.43
C LEU A 70 13.86 -4.68 -19.80
N GLU A 71 14.60 -5.52 -20.54
CA GLU A 71 15.95 -5.21 -21.01
C GLU A 71 15.97 -3.90 -21.82
N LEU A 72 15.05 -3.76 -22.79
CA LEU A 72 14.88 -2.53 -23.57
C LEU A 72 14.40 -1.33 -22.73
N SER A 73 13.50 -1.57 -21.79
CA SER A 73 13.00 -0.52 -20.90
C SER A 73 14.08 0.07 -20.00
N LEU A 74 15.06 -0.74 -19.59
CA LEU A 74 16.15 -0.32 -18.71
C LEU A 74 17.31 0.33 -19.45
N SER A 75 17.53 0.00 -20.73
CA SER A 75 18.53 0.67 -21.55
C SER A 75 18.16 2.12 -21.90
N LEU A 76 16.85 2.45 -21.92
CA LEU A 76 16.41 3.78 -22.35
C LEU A 76 16.36 4.83 -21.24
N PRO A 77 16.88 6.06 -21.49
CA PRO A 77 16.81 7.17 -20.56
C PRO A 77 15.44 7.85 -20.54
N SER A 78 14.51 7.55 -21.45
CA SER A 78 13.14 8.10 -21.47
C SER A 78 12.09 7.03 -21.20
N SER A 79 10.94 7.41 -20.64
CA SER A 79 9.81 6.50 -20.48
C SER A 79 9.02 6.34 -21.76
N GLY A 80 8.54 5.13 -22.02
CA GLY A 80 7.74 4.83 -23.19
C GLY A 80 7.14 3.42 -23.15
N GLY A 81 5.98 3.27 -23.79
CA GLY A 81 5.35 1.97 -24.07
C GLY A 81 6.10 1.19 -25.15
N ALA A 82 5.59 0.02 -25.54
CA ALA A 82 6.25 -0.86 -26.51
C ALA A 82 6.68 -0.14 -27.80
N TYR A 83 5.86 0.79 -28.31
CA TYR A 83 6.20 1.62 -29.47
C TYR A 83 7.55 2.33 -29.34
N ARG A 84 7.82 2.98 -28.20
CA ARG A 84 9.07 3.73 -27.99
C ARG A 84 10.26 2.80 -27.85
N LEU A 85 10.06 1.61 -27.26
CA LEU A 85 11.10 0.59 -27.13
C LEU A 85 11.55 0.06 -28.50
N VAL A 86 10.58 -0.22 -29.38
CA VAL A 86 10.89 -0.65 -30.75
C VAL A 86 11.49 0.50 -31.56
N GLN A 87 10.94 1.70 -31.42
CA GLN A 87 11.43 2.88 -32.13
C GLN A 87 12.88 3.22 -31.77
N SER A 88 13.32 3.02 -30.53
CA SER A 88 14.70 3.29 -30.14
C SER A 88 15.70 2.28 -30.68
N CYS A 89 15.26 1.08 -31.04
CA CYS A 89 16.11 0.08 -31.68
C CYS A 89 16.24 0.34 -33.18
N GLU A 90 15.11 0.60 -33.85
CA GLU A 90 15.06 0.85 -35.29
C GLU A 90 14.28 2.14 -35.58
N GLU A 91 14.97 3.29 -35.52
CA GLU A 91 14.38 4.62 -35.67
C GLU A 91 13.76 4.84 -37.07
N GLY A 92 12.46 5.15 -37.11
CA GLY A 92 11.75 5.39 -38.37
C GLY A 92 11.39 4.12 -39.15
N SER A 93 11.48 2.94 -38.52
CA SER A 93 11.12 1.66 -39.13
C SER A 93 9.60 1.47 -39.26
N TRP A 94 9.22 0.69 -40.26
CA TRP A 94 7.85 0.16 -40.39
C TRP A 94 7.45 -0.66 -39.16
N LEU A 95 8.41 -1.33 -38.52
CA LEU A 95 8.23 -2.13 -37.31
C LEU A 95 7.74 -1.26 -36.15
N ALA A 96 8.39 -0.11 -35.90
CA ALA A 96 7.95 0.85 -34.88
C ALA A 96 6.52 1.33 -35.15
N PHE A 97 6.19 1.66 -36.41
CA PHE A 97 4.83 2.04 -36.77
C PHE A 97 3.81 0.92 -36.51
N ILE A 98 4.08 -0.31 -36.95
CA ILE A 98 3.19 -1.45 -36.72
C ILE A 98 2.99 -1.70 -35.23
N THR A 99 4.05 -1.63 -34.41
CA THR A 99 3.94 -1.75 -32.96
C THR A 99 3.01 -0.69 -32.39
N GLY A 100 3.16 0.57 -32.81
CA GLY A 100 2.27 1.66 -32.41
C GLY A 100 0.83 1.48 -32.91
N TRP A 101 0.65 1.01 -34.14
CA TRP A 101 -0.66 0.74 -34.76
C TRP A 101 -1.39 -0.41 -34.06
N GLY A 102 -0.69 -1.53 -33.82
CA GLY A 102 -1.19 -2.67 -33.06
C GLY A 102 -1.60 -2.29 -31.64
N LEU A 103 -0.83 -1.43 -30.96
CA LEU A 103 -1.20 -0.88 -29.66
C LEU A 103 -2.47 -0.04 -29.70
N ILE A 104 -2.65 0.79 -30.74
CA ILE A 104 -3.87 1.59 -30.92
C ILE A 104 -5.07 0.65 -31.11
N LEU A 105 -4.95 -0.34 -31.99
CA LEU A 105 -6.03 -1.31 -32.27
C LEU A 105 -6.37 -2.16 -31.02
N ALA A 106 -5.37 -2.67 -30.32
CA ALA A 106 -5.57 -3.38 -29.05
C ALA A 106 -6.24 -2.50 -28.00
N GLY A 107 -5.82 -1.23 -27.87
CA GLY A 107 -6.41 -0.28 -26.93
C GLY A 107 -7.84 0.12 -27.27
N LEU A 108 -8.18 0.22 -28.56
CA LEU A 108 -9.55 0.41 -29.03
C LEU A 108 -10.42 -0.81 -28.70
N CYS A 109 -9.92 -2.03 -28.94
CA CYS A 109 -10.61 -3.27 -28.57
C CYS A 109 -10.85 -3.35 -27.05
N ALA A 110 -9.84 -3.08 -26.23
CA ALA A 110 -9.95 -3.10 -24.78
C ALA A 110 -10.92 -2.03 -24.24
N SER A 111 -10.90 -0.82 -24.84
CA SER A 111 -11.82 0.25 -24.47
C SER A 111 -13.27 -0.07 -24.87
N GLY A 112 -13.46 -0.64 -26.07
CA GLY A 112 -14.77 -1.11 -26.54
C GLY A 112 -15.33 -2.25 -25.68
N LEU A 113 -14.47 -3.19 -25.28
CA LEU A 113 -14.80 -4.27 -24.35
C LEU A 113 -15.33 -3.71 -23.01
N ILE A 114 -14.65 -2.73 -22.42
CA ILE A 114 -15.09 -2.09 -21.16
C ILE A 114 -16.42 -1.35 -21.35
N LEU A 115 -16.59 -0.63 -22.45
CA LEU A 115 -17.83 0.11 -22.74
C LEU A 115 -19.03 -0.83 -22.88
N GLN A 116 -18.88 -1.92 -23.64
CA GLN A 116 -19.95 -2.90 -23.83
C GLN A 116 -20.27 -3.65 -22.55
N ALA A 117 -19.25 -4.10 -21.80
CA ALA A 117 -19.44 -4.78 -20.52
C ALA A 117 -20.16 -3.88 -19.49
N PHE A 118 -19.83 -2.59 -19.45
CA PHE A 118 -20.54 -1.62 -18.62
C PHE A 118 -22.00 -1.48 -19.05
N GLY A 119 -22.25 -1.34 -20.36
CA GLY A 119 -23.60 -1.25 -20.90
C GLY A 119 -24.44 -2.49 -20.55
N LEU A 120 -23.89 -3.69 -20.74
CA LEU A 120 -24.53 -4.97 -20.45
C LEU A 120 -24.83 -5.11 -18.95
N GLY A 121 -23.86 -4.80 -18.09
CA GLY A 121 -24.05 -4.92 -16.64
C GLY A 121 -25.06 -3.90 -16.08
N VAL A 122 -25.10 -2.67 -16.58
CA VAL A 122 -26.13 -1.69 -16.19
C VAL A 122 -27.50 -2.08 -16.71
N ALA A 123 -27.61 -2.54 -17.97
CA ALA A 123 -28.88 -3.01 -18.53
C ALA A 123 -29.44 -4.18 -17.71
N ALA A 124 -28.61 -5.18 -17.39
CA ALA A 124 -29.00 -6.31 -16.55
C ALA A 124 -29.46 -5.88 -15.14
N LEU A 125 -28.81 -4.88 -14.54
CA LEU A 125 -29.20 -4.36 -13.22
C LEU A 125 -30.52 -3.59 -13.28
N LEU A 126 -30.75 -2.79 -14.32
CA LEU A 126 -32.02 -2.08 -14.52
C LEU A 126 -33.19 -3.04 -14.76
N GLU A 127 -32.96 -4.11 -15.51
CA GLU A 127 -33.94 -5.16 -15.71
C GLU A 127 -34.23 -5.91 -14.40
N ALA A 128 -33.19 -6.26 -13.63
CA ALA A 128 -33.34 -6.95 -12.35
C ALA A 128 -34.06 -6.12 -11.27
N VAL A 129 -33.84 -4.79 -11.22
CA VAL A 129 -34.38 -3.91 -10.18
C VAL A 129 -35.70 -3.26 -10.57
N PHE A 130 -35.80 -2.77 -11.81
CA PHE A 130 -36.93 -1.97 -12.27
C PHE A 130 -37.79 -2.68 -13.33
N GLN A 131 -37.39 -3.87 -13.80
CA GLN A 131 -38.02 -4.58 -14.93
C GLN A 131 -38.08 -3.73 -16.21
N ILE A 132 -37.14 -2.80 -16.37
CA ILE A 132 -37.02 -1.95 -17.55
C ILE A 132 -35.93 -2.53 -18.45
N SER A 133 -36.31 -3.02 -19.63
CA SER A 133 -35.36 -3.48 -20.65
C SER A 133 -34.88 -2.30 -21.48
N ILE A 134 -33.61 -1.90 -21.30
CA ILE A 134 -32.96 -0.84 -22.07
C ILE A 134 -31.83 -1.47 -22.90
N PRO A 135 -31.69 -1.13 -24.20
CA PRO A 135 -30.55 -1.59 -24.99
C PRO A 135 -29.23 -1.10 -24.38
N HIS A 136 -28.23 -1.97 -24.34
CA HIS A 136 -26.94 -1.70 -23.69
C HIS A 136 -26.07 -0.67 -24.45
N LEU A 137 -26.24 -0.55 -25.77
CA LEU A 137 -25.43 0.33 -26.63
C LEU A 137 -25.55 1.83 -26.29
N PRO A 138 -26.76 2.42 -26.10
CA PRO A 138 -26.90 3.79 -25.63
C PRO A 138 -26.24 4.06 -24.27
N ILE A 139 -26.29 3.09 -23.35
CA ILE A 139 -25.67 3.21 -22.02
C ILE A 139 -24.14 3.26 -22.16
N ALA A 140 -23.57 2.39 -22.99
CA ALA A 140 -22.16 2.39 -23.33
C ALA A 140 -21.73 3.73 -23.96
N ALA A 141 -22.50 4.25 -24.92
CA ALA A 141 -22.25 5.55 -25.54
C ALA A 141 -22.32 6.70 -24.52
N GLY A 142 -23.25 6.64 -23.57
CA GLY A 142 -23.36 7.58 -22.45
C GLY A 142 -22.11 7.60 -21.57
N LEU A 143 -21.57 6.43 -21.22
CA LEU A 143 -20.31 6.33 -20.46
C LEU A 143 -19.12 6.92 -21.24
N LEU A 144 -19.03 6.66 -22.54
CA LEU A 144 -17.98 7.23 -23.40
C LEU A 144 -18.06 8.77 -23.42
N ALA A 145 -19.26 9.32 -23.62
CA ALA A 145 -19.49 10.76 -23.61
C ALA A 145 -19.11 11.39 -22.25
N LEU A 146 -19.55 10.78 -21.14
CA LEU A 146 -19.23 11.26 -19.79
C LEU A 146 -17.72 11.22 -19.52
N THR A 147 -17.03 10.18 -19.98
CA THR A 147 -15.57 10.05 -19.83
C THR A 147 -14.83 11.12 -20.67
N ALA A 148 -15.31 11.41 -21.88
CA ALA A 148 -14.75 12.47 -22.72
C ALA A 148 -14.96 13.86 -22.09
N ILE A 149 -16.16 14.14 -21.58
CA ILE A 149 -16.47 15.39 -20.86
C ILE A 149 -15.62 15.53 -19.60
N TYR A 150 -15.52 14.46 -18.78
CA TYR A 150 -14.69 14.45 -17.58
C TYR A 150 -13.23 14.81 -17.89
N LYS A 151 -12.69 14.33 -19.01
CA LYS A 151 -11.33 14.68 -19.43
C LYS A 151 -11.20 16.16 -19.81
N LEU A 152 -12.22 16.77 -20.41
CA LEU A 152 -12.21 18.18 -20.80
C LEU A 152 -12.28 19.15 -19.61
N LEU A 153 -12.78 18.70 -18.46
CA LEU A 153 -12.89 19.50 -17.24
C LEU A 153 -11.53 19.61 -16.51
N PRO A 154 -11.12 20.81 -16.07
CA PRO A 154 -9.87 21.02 -15.32
C PRO A 154 -10.02 20.61 -13.84
N VAL A 155 -10.18 19.31 -13.56
CA VAL A 155 -10.39 18.81 -12.19
C VAL A 155 -9.04 18.53 -11.49
N ARG A 156 -8.78 19.21 -10.37
CA ARG A 156 -7.64 18.95 -9.47
C ARG A 156 -8.05 17.95 -8.38
N GLY A 157 -7.84 16.65 -8.61
CA GLY A 157 -8.04 15.64 -7.56
C GLY A 157 -7.98 14.20 -8.04
N LYS A 158 -6.86 13.51 -7.78
CA LYS A 158 -6.66 12.09 -8.09
C LYS A 158 -7.34 11.18 -7.04
N ARG A 159 -8.65 11.33 -6.79
CA ARG A 159 -9.41 10.44 -5.90
C ARG A 159 -9.94 9.18 -6.59
N LEU A 160 -9.91 9.13 -7.92
CA LEU A 160 -10.43 8.01 -8.72
C LEU A 160 -9.69 6.67 -8.46
N ILE A 161 -8.48 6.70 -7.91
CA ILE A 161 -7.71 5.49 -7.56
C ILE A 161 -8.37 4.75 -6.38
N TYR A 162 -8.95 5.46 -5.42
CA TYR A 162 -9.56 4.84 -4.23
C TYR A 162 -10.84 4.05 -4.57
N LEU A 163 -11.56 4.47 -5.61
CA LEU A 163 -12.74 3.73 -6.12
C LEU A 163 -12.39 2.34 -6.65
N LEU A 164 -11.13 2.09 -7.01
CA LEU A 164 -10.66 0.80 -7.53
C LEU A 164 -10.11 -0.14 -6.46
N VAL A 165 -9.66 0.39 -5.32
CA VAL A 165 -9.15 -0.41 -4.20
C VAL A 165 -10.30 -1.12 -3.47
N ILE A 166 -11.47 -0.49 -3.42
CA ILE A 166 -12.66 -1.02 -2.73
C ILE A 166 -13.17 -2.32 -3.39
N PRO A 167 -13.44 -2.40 -4.71
CA PRO A 167 -13.83 -3.65 -5.36
C PRO A 167 -12.81 -4.77 -5.17
N LEU A 168 -11.51 -4.44 -5.26
CA LEU A 168 -10.43 -5.43 -5.10
C LEU A 168 -10.34 -5.98 -3.67
N ALA A 169 -10.45 -5.11 -2.67
CA ALA A 169 -10.44 -5.51 -1.27
C ALA A 169 -11.66 -6.37 -0.92
N VAL A 170 -12.84 -6.01 -1.44
CA VAL A 170 -14.07 -6.77 -1.24
C VAL A 170 -14.02 -8.12 -1.96
N LEU A 171 -13.45 -8.17 -3.17
CA LEU A 171 -13.22 -9.39 -3.93
C LEU A 171 -12.28 -10.35 -3.18
N LEU A 172 -11.17 -9.84 -2.63
CA LEU A 172 -10.24 -10.64 -1.82
C LEU A 172 -10.88 -11.11 -0.51
N ALA A 173 -11.63 -10.25 0.17
CA ALA A 173 -12.34 -10.61 1.39
C ALA A 173 -13.44 -11.66 1.14
N GLY A 174 -14.17 -11.53 0.04
CA GLY A 174 -15.15 -12.50 -0.41
C GLY A 174 -14.53 -13.84 -0.78
N SER A 175 -13.37 -13.81 -1.46
CA SER A 175 -12.61 -15.02 -1.78
C SER A 175 -12.13 -15.76 -0.53
N LEU A 176 -11.68 -15.03 0.51
CA LEU A 176 -11.36 -15.61 1.81
C LEU A 176 -12.59 -16.19 2.51
N ALA A 177 -13.73 -15.48 2.46
CA ALA A 177 -14.95 -15.86 3.16
C ALA A 177 -15.60 -17.15 2.62
N ALA A 178 -15.38 -17.51 1.35
CA ALA A 178 -15.94 -18.73 0.77
C ALA A 178 -14.98 -19.90 0.62
N LEU A 179 -13.79 -19.83 1.22
CA LEU A 179 -12.93 -21.01 1.44
C LEU A 179 -13.71 -22.21 2.01
N PRO A 180 -14.68 -22.05 2.94
CA PRO A 180 -15.44 -23.19 3.48
C PRO A 180 -16.43 -23.83 2.49
N LYS A 181 -16.83 -23.13 1.42
CA LYS A 181 -17.79 -23.62 0.41
C LYS A 181 -17.11 -24.20 -0.83
N LEU A 182 -15.79 -24.25 -0.84
CA LEU A 182 -15.02 -24.67 -2.01
C LEU A 182 -15.07 -26.20 -2.14
N GLN A 183 -15.71 -26.69 -3.19
CA GLN A 183 -15.75 -28.12 -3.50
C GLN A 183 -14.58 -28.45 -4.44
N LEU A 184 -13.57 -29.13 -3.92
CA LEU A 184 -12.37 -29.52 -4.68
C LEU A 184 -12.71 -30.47 -5.85
N SER A 185 -13.82 -31.20 -5.77
CA SER A 185 -14.35 -32.04 -6.85
C SER A 185 -14.70 -31.25 -8.12
N ASN A 186 -14.95 -29.95 -8.01
CA ASN A 186 -15.29 -29.13 -9.18
C ASN A 186 -14.03 -28.69 -9.96
N LEU A 187 -12.83 -28.90 -9.40
CA LEU A 187 -11.55 -28.59 -10.05
C LEU A 187 -10.97 -29.78 -10.82
N PHE A 188 -11.37 -31.01 -10.46
CA PHE A 188 -10.83 -32.24 -11.06
C PHE A 188 -11.96 -33.21 -11.43
N PRO A 189 -11.93 -33.82 -12.63
CA PRO A 189 -10.92 -33.69 -13.68
C PRO A 189 -10.99 -32.35 -14.44
N LEU A 190 -9.91 -32.01 -15.14
CA LEU A 190 -9.85 -30.82 -16.01
C LEU A 190 -10.80 -31.01 -17.21
N GLN A 191 -11.85 -30.21 -17.26
CA GLN A 191 -12.89 -30.22 -18.28
C GLN A 191 -13.13 -28.78 -18.78
N GLY A 192 -13.54 -28.65 -20.05
CA GLY A 192 -13.83 -27.37 -20.72
C GLY A 192 -12.84 -27.03 -21.85
N ASP A 193 -13.21 -26.05 -22.68
CA ASP A 193 -12.37 -25.63 -23.81
C ASP A 193 -11.29 -24.63 -23.34
N TRP A 194 -10.12 -25.17 -22.99
CA TRP A 194 -8.95 -24.40 -22.57
C TRP A 194 -8.52 -23.32 -23.60
N ARG A 195 -8.83 -23.50 -24.89
CA ARG A 195 -8.47 -22.54 -25.95
C ARG A 195 -9.17 -21.21 -25.78
N VAL A 196 -10.37 -21.20 -25.18
CA VAL A 196 -11.14 -19.97 -24.93
C VAL A 196 -10.39 -19.05 -23.98
N THR A 197 -9.78 -19.59 -22.93
CA THR A 197 -8.97 -18.81 -22.00
C THR A 197 -7.76 -18.16 -22.70
N PHE A 198 -7.03 -18.92 -23.51
CA PHE A 198 -5.94 -18.36 -24.31
C PHE A 198 -6.43 -17.29 -25.28
N ARG A 199 -7.60 -17.46 -25.91
CA ARG A 199 -8.13 -16.51 -26.89
C ARG A 199 -8.55 -15.17 -26.31
N LEU A 200 -9.10 -15.17 -25.09
CA LEU A 200 -9.75 -14.00 -24.51
C LEU A 200 -8.89 -13.25 -23.50
N LEU A 201 -8.16 -13.96 -22.64
CA LEU A 201 -7.51 -13.37 -21.47
C LEU A 201 -6.27 -12.47 -21.77
N PRO A 202 -5.46 -12.66 -22.84
CA PRO A 202 -4.26 -11.85 -23.06
C PRO A 202 -4.51 -10.35 -23.19
N ILE A 203 -5.67 -9.91 -23.72
CA ILE A 203 -6.01 -8.49 -23.83
C ILE A 203 -6.02 -7.77 -22.47
N ALA A 204 -6.27 -8.47 -21.36
CA ALA A 204 -6.22 -7.89 -20.02
C ALA A 204 -4.84 -7.30 -19.71
N PHE A 205 -3.78 -7.91 -20.24
CA PHE A 205 -2.40 -7.46 -20.02
C PHE A 205 -2.03 -6.20 -20.78
N ILE A 206 -2.92 -5.61 -21.58
CA ILE A 206 -2.76 -4.24 -22.08
C ILE A 206 -2.60 -3.21 -20.94
N GLY A 207 -3.04 -3.56 -19.71
CA GLY A 207 -2.73 -2.79 -18.51
C GLY A 207 -1.22 -2.62 -18.23
N MET A 208 -0.36 -3.46 -18.82
CA MET A 208 1.10 -3.31 -18.78
C MET A 208 1.58 -2.09 -19.55
N GLU A 209 0.88 -1.64 -20.59
CA GLU A 209 1.19 -0.40 -21.28
C GLU A 209 0.93 0.83 -20.41
N VAL A 210 -0.06 0.74 -19.52
CA VAL A 210 -0.27 1.74 -18.47
C VAL A 210 0.92 1.73 -17.50
N ALA A 211 1.42 0.55 -17.11
CA ALA A 211 2.62 0.42 -16.28
C ALA A 211 3.84 1.06 -16.97
N ALA A 212 4.03 0.78 -18.25
CA ALA A 212 5.09 1.37 -19.07
C ALA A 212 5.01 2.90 -19.16
N GLY A 213 3.80 3.44 -19.35
CA GLY A 213 3.56 4.88 -19.35
C GLY A 213 3.92 5.57 -18.02
N LEU A 214 3.83 4.86 -16.90
CA LEU A 214 4.14 5.36 -15.55
C LEU A 214 5.62 5.24 -15.17
N GLN A 215 6.42 4.47 -15.91
CA GLN A 215 7.84 4.25 -15.60
C GLN A 215 8.66 5.54 -15.49
N GLY A 216 8.28 6.57 -16.25
CA GLY A 216 8.95 7.88 -16.24
C GLY A 216 8.56 8.76 -15.07
N ASP A 217 7.50 8.41 -14.36
CA ASP A 217 6.99 9.16 -13.22
C ASP A 217 7.38 8.47 -11.89
N LEU A 218 8.09 7.33 -11.93
CA LEU A 218 8.51 6.53 -10.76
C LEU A 218 9.68 7.15 -9.99
N VAL A 219 9.54 7.17 -8.66
CA VAL A 219 10.67 7.44 -7.74
C VAL A 219 11.69 6.29 -7.81
N ASN A 220 13.00 6.57 -7.76
CA ASN A 220 14.10 5.58 -7.85
C ASN A 220 14.02 4.68 -9.09
N ARG A 221 14.04 5.32 -10.27
CA ARG A 221 13.74 4.72 -11.57
C ARG A 221 14.65 3.56 -12.01
N SER A 222 15.91 3.49 -11.58
CA SER A 222 16.83 2.40 -11.95
C SER A 222 16.35 1.05 -11.44
N VAL A 223 15.90 0.99 -10.18
CA VAL A 223 15.44 -0.25 -9.54
C VAL A 223 13.94 -0.45 -9.71
N ASN A 224 13.15 0.63 -9.60
CA ASN A 224 11.69 0.50 -9.53
C ASN A 224 11.02 0.27 -10.89
N ARG A 225 11.68 0.55 -12.02
CA ARG A 225 11.17 0.17 -13.35
C ARG A 225 10.96 -1.33 -13.47
N ALA A 226 12.00 -2.11 -13.15
CA ALA A 226 11.94 -3.56 -13.18
C ALA A 226 10.88 -4.12 -12.25
N ARG A 227 10.86 -3.62 -11.01
CA ARG A 227 9.87 -4.03 -10.01
C ARG A 227 8.44 -3.72 -10.44
N LEU A 228 8.20 -2.57 -11.07
CA LEU A 228 6.85 -2.22 -11.54
C LEU A 228 6.34 -3.25 -12.55
N ILE A 229 7.14 -3.61 -13.56
CA ILE A 229 6.73 -4.57 -14.59
C ILE A 229 6.46 -5.94 -13.95
N TRP A 230 7.44 -6.49 -13.23
CA TRP A 230 7.33 -7.83 -12.65
C TRP A 230 6.24 -7.98 -11.59
N LEU A 231 6.13 -7.03 -10.66
CA LEU A 231 5.09 -7.07 -9.63
C LEU A 231 3.70 -6.98 -10.27
N SER A 232 3.53 -6.21 -11.35
CA SER A 232 2.24 -6.08 -12.01
C SER A 232 1.81 -7.38 -12.69
N VAL A 233 2.71 -8.05 -13.40
CA VAL A 233 2.42 -9.35 -14.03
C VAL A 233 2.15 -10.43 -12.99
N LEU A 234 3.05 -10.59 -12.01
CA LEU A 234 2.96 -11.65 -11.01
C LEU A 234 1.71 -11.49 -10.14
N LEU A 235 1.45 -10.30 -9.60
CA LEU A 235 0.28 -10.08 -8.75
C LEU A 235 -1.02 -10.22 -9.54
N SER A 236 -1.11 -9.66 -10.76
CA SER A 236 -2.35 -9.76 -11.55
C SER A 236 -2.64 -11.18 -12.05
N GLY A 237 -1.60 -11.92 -12.47
CA GLY A 237 -1.73 -13.32 -12.88
C GLY A 237 -2.08 -14.23 -11.71
N LEU A 238 -1.43 -14.05 -10.54
CA LEU A 238 -1.74 -14.81 -9.33
C LEU A 238 -3.17 -14.54 -8.84
N ILE A 239 -3.59 -13.27 -8.77
CA ILE A 239 -4.96 -12.91 -8.37
C ILE A 239 -5.98 -13.50 -9.34
N THR A 240 -5.78 -13.36 -10.66
CA THR A 240 -6.68 -13.94 -11.68
C THR A 240 -6.77 -15.46 -11.53
N THR A 241 -5.64 -16.14 -11.27
CA THR A 241 -5.59 -17.59 -11.07
C THR A 241 -6.36 -18.01 -9.81
N LEU A 242 -6.08 -17.39 -8.67
CA LEU A 242 -6.73 -17.69 -7.38
C LEU A 242 -8.25 -17.46 -7.46
N VAL A 243 -8.67 -16.37 -8.08
CA VAL A 243 -10.10 -16.06 -8.28
C VAL A 243 -10.73 -17.07 -9.24
N GLY A 244 -9.99 -17.53 -10.26
CA GLY A 244 -10.41 -18.62 -11.13
C GLY A 244 -10.63 -19.93 -10.38
N ILE A 245 -9.68 -20.36 -9.53
CA ILE A 245 -9.81 -21.57 -8.68
C ILE A 245 -11.09 -21.49 -7.87
N PHE A 246 -11.29 -20.33 -7.25
CA PHE A 246 -12.39 -20.10 -6.36
C PHE A 246 -13.75 -20.10 -7.08
N LEU A 247 -13.84 -19.40 -8.20
CA LEU A 247 -15.05 -19.34 -9.01
C LEU A 247 -15.46 -20.71 -9.54
N VAL A 248 -14.51 -21.46 -10.08
CA VAL A 248 -14.76 -22.83 -10.56
C VAL A 248 -15.17 -23.73 -9.40
N GLY A 249 -14.44 -23.67 -8.28
CA GLY A 249 -14.69 -24.50 -7.11
C GLY A 249 -16.07 -24.31 -6.48
N VAL A 250 -16.66 -23.12 -6.63
CA VAL A 250 -17.96 -22.76 -6.04
C VAL A 250 -19.11 -22.83 -7.05
N LEU A 251 -18.90 -22.49 -8.34
CA LEU A 251 -19.98 -22.27 -9.31
C LEU A 251 -20.15 -23.37 -10.36
N SER A 252 -19.17 -24.25 -10.58
CA SER A 252 -19.20 -25.28 -11.63
C SER A 252 -19.60 -26.65 -11.05
N PRO A 253 -20.35 -27.56 -11.73
CA PRO A 253 -20.61 -27.62 -13.19
C PRO A 253 -21.92 -26.98 -13.65
N GLY A 254 -21.87 -26.22 -14.76
CA GLY A 254 -23.06 -25.68 -15.45
C GLY A 254 -23.39 -24.21 -15.18
N TYR A 255 -22.41 -23.41 -14.74
CA TYR A 255 -22.60 -21.98 -14.47
C TYR A 255 -23.16 -21.21 -15.68
N THR A 256 -24.36 -20.65 -15.50
CA THR A 256 -24.99 -19.69 -16.42
C THR A 256 -25.44 -18.48 -15.61
N SER A 257 -24.87 -17.32 -15.86
CA SER A 257 -25.22 -16.11 -15.12
C SER A 257 -26.23 -15.21 -15.82
N SER A 258 -27.12 -14.63 -15.02
CA SER A 258 -28.07 -13.59 -15.44
C SER A 258 -27.45 -12.19 -15.34
N ILE A 259 -26.52 -11.98 -14.39
CA ILE A 259 -25.74 -10.77 -14.24
C ILE A 259 -24.34 -11.15 -14.72
N PHE A 260 -23.91 -10.68 -15.90
CA PHE A 260 -22.59 -10.96 -16.52
C PHE A 260 -21.40 -10.43 -15.68
N ASN A 261 -21.30 -10.87 -14.44
CA ASN A 261 -20.31 -10.53 -13.44
C ASN A 261 -20.28 -11.66 -12.39
N PRO A 262 -19.36 -12.62 -12.54
CA PRO A 262 -19.32 -13.81 -11.69
C PRO A 262 -19.04 -13.53 -10.21
N LEU A 263 -18.42 -12.38 -9.89
CA LEU A 263 -18.24 -11.97 -8.50
C LEU A 263 -19.55 -11.54 -7.83
N ALA A 264 -20.45 -10.92 -8.60
CA ALA A 264 -21.77 -10.56 -8.09
C ALA A 264 -22.57 -11.84 -7.78
N ASP A 265 -22.50 -12.83 -8.67
CA ASP A 265 -23.20 -14.11 -8.47
C ASP A 265 -22.68 -14.89 -7.27
N LEU A 266 -21.36 -14.92 -7.08
CA LEU A 266 -20.76 -15.44 -5.85
C LEU A 266 -21.31 -14.75 -4.60
N ALA A 267 -21.43 -13.42 -4.63
CA ALA A 267 -21.95 -12.66 -3.50
C ALA A 267 -23.44 -12.94 -3.24
N GLY A 268 -24.20 -13.31 -4.27
CA GLY A 268 -25.56 -13.82 -4.14
C GLY A 268 -25.64 -15.20 -3.47
N ILE A 269 -24.60 -16.03 -3.60
CA ILE A 269 -24.50 -17.31 -2.89
C ILE A 269 -24.06 -17.13 -1.42
N TRP A 270 -23.37 -16.03 -1.10
CA TRP A 270 -22.93 -15.73 0.27
C TRP A 270 -23.95 -15.01 1.12
N GLY A 271 -24.80 -14.19 0.50
CA GLY A 271 -25.78 -13.37 1.19
C GLY A 271 -27.10 -13.30 0.46
N ASN A 272 -27.89 -12.28 0.78
CA ASN A 272 -29.19 -12.08 0.14
C ASN A 272 -29.03 -11.38 -1.21
N GLN A 273 -30.09 -11.34 -2.01
CA GLN A 273 -30.14 -10.60 -3.29
C GLN A 273 -29.62 -9.15 -3.19
N ARG A 274 -29.75 -8.51 -2.01
CA ARG A 274 -29.17 -7.17 -1.74
C ARG A 274 -27.65 -7.13 -1.84
N LEU A 275 -26.95 -8.17 -1.40
CA LEU A 275 -25.50 -8.26 -1.46
C LEU A 275 -25.00 -8.51 -2.90
N GLN A 276 -25.70 -9.37 -3.65
CA GLN A 276 -25.48 -9.57 -5.08
C GLN A 276 -25.61 -8.26 -5.86
N MET A 277 -26.70 -7.50 -5.62
CA MET A 277 -26.91 -6.19 -6.24
C MET A 277 -25.84 -5.17 -5.86
N ALA A 278 -25.45 -5.12 -4.58
CA ALA A 278 -24.38 -4.23 -4.13
C ALA A 278 -23.04 -4.55 -4.79
N MET A 279 -22.69 -5.83 -4.93
CA MET A 279 -21.46 -6.26 -5.61
C MET A 279 -21.48 -6.01 -7.11
N GLY A 280 -22.63 -6.20 -7.76
CA GLY A 280 -22.84 -5.81 -9.15
C GLY A 280 -22.57 -4.32 -9.36
N LEU A 281 -23.13 -3.47 -8.48
CA LEU A 281 -22.97 -2.01 -8.56
C LEU A 281 -21.53 -1.57 -8.29
N ILE A 282 -20.84 -2.16 -7.30
CA ILE A 282 -19.43 -1.87 -7.00
C ILE A 282 -18.53 -2.23 -8.18
N SER A 283 -18.81 -3.35 -8.85
CA SER A 283 -18.04 -3.78 -10.01
C SER A 283 -18.20 -2.83 -11.21
N LEU A 284 -19.41 -2.32 -11.43
CA LEU A 284 -19.68 -1.32 -12.46
C LEU A 284 -18.95 0.00 -12.21
N LEU A 285 -18.75 0.40 -10.95
CA LEU A 285 -18.00 1.62 -10.60
C LEU A 285 -16.50 1.54 -10.94
N ALA A 286 -15.94 0.33 -11.10
CA ALA A 286 -14.53 0.13 -11.46
C ALA A 286 -14.25 0.39 -12.95
N MET A 287 -15.22 0.09 -13.83
CA MET A 287 -15.07 0.16 -15.28
C MET A 287 -14.74 1.57 -15.82
N PRO A 288 -15.42 2.66 -15.40
CA PRO A 288 -15.08 4.02 -15.83
C PRO A 288 -13.64 4.42 -15.51
N ALA A 289 -13.12 3.98 -14.36
CA ALA A 289 -11.77 4.30 -13.94
C ALA A 289 -10.72 3.55 -14.78
N ALA A 290 -10.98 2.30 -15.16
CA ALA A 290 -10.15 1.55 -16.10
C ALA A 290 -10.20 2.15 -17.51
N LEU A 291 -11.40 2.48 -18.02
CA LEU A 291 -11.60 3.13 -19.31
C LEU A 291 -10.81 4.44 -19.41
N ASN A 292 -10.89 5.30 -18.39
CA ASN A 292 -10.16 6.55 -18.36
C ASN A 292 -8.62 6.36 -18.44
N ARG A 293 -8.08 5.27 -17.87
CA ARG A 293 -6.64 4.96 -17.92
C ARG A 293 -6.21 4.47 -19.31
N ILE A 294 -6.93 3.52 -19.89
CA ILE A 294 -6.64 3.04 -21.25
C ILE A 294 -6.78 4.19 -22.26
N LEU A 295 -7.82 5.02 -22.14
CA LEU A 295 -8.00 6.17 -23.02
C LEU A 295 -6.87 7.20 -22.84
N SER A 296 -6.36 7.40 -21.62
CA SER A 296 -5.17 8.25 -21.40
C SER A 296 -3.92 7.67 -22.07
N GLN A 297 -3.76 6.35 -22.02
CA GLN A 297 -2.65 5.65 -22.67
C GLN A 297 -2.74 5.75 -24.20
N LEU A 298 -3.93 5.60 -24.78
CA LEU A 298 -4.18 5.79 -26.22
C LEU A 298 -3.84 7.22 -26.68
N ILE A 299 -4.31 8.24 -25.94
CA ILE A 299 -4.00 9.64 -26.23
C ILE A 299 -2.49 9.86 -26.20
N ARG A 300 -1.80 9.34 -25.16
CA ARG A 300 -0.35 9.43 -25.04
C ARG A 300 0.36 8.75 -26.21
N GLN A 301 -0.08 7.55 -26.58
CA GLN A 301 0.50 6.75 -27.66
C GLN A 301 0.38 7.48 -28.99
N ILE A 302 -0.85 7.87 -29.37
CA ILE A 302 -1.10 8.57 -30.64
C ILE A 302 -0.37 9.90 -30.67
N TYR A 303 -0.41 10.69 -29.59
CA TYR A 303 0.32 11.95 -29.51
C TYR A 303 1.83 11.75 -29.69
N SER A 304 2.40 10.70 -29.07
CA SER A 304 3.82 10.39 -29.21
C SER A 304 4.20 10.01 -30.64
N MET A 305 3.31 9.33 -31.37
CA MET A 305 3.48 9.00 -32.79
C MET A 305 3.28 10.23 -33.69
N THR A 306 2.33 11.12 -33.38
CA THR A 306 2.14 12.40 -34.07
C THR A 306 3.38 13.26 -33.96
N ARG A 307 4.00 13.31 -32.77
CA ARG A 307 5.24 14.06 -32.53
C ARG A 307 6.37 13.59 -33.43
N ASP A 308 6.47 12.28 -33.65
CA ASP A 308 7.51 11.67 -34.47
C ASP A 308 7.14 11.66 -35.98
N GLY A 309 6.06 12.34 -36.37
CA GLY A 309 5.65 12.52 -37.77
C GLY A 309 4.78 11.40 -38.36
N TYR A 310 4.33 10.42 -37.56
CA TYR A 310 3.49 9.31 -38.06
C TYR A 310 2.02 9.69 -38.29
N TRP A 311 1.54 10.78 -37.69
CA TRP A 311 0.15 11.25 -37.77
C TRP A 311 0.07 12.76 -38.09
N PRO A 312 -1.08 13.26 -38.58
CA PRO A 312 -1.27 14.68 -38.90
C PRO A 312 -1.06 15.64 -37.72
N GLU A 313 -0.48 16.81 -38.00
CA GLU A 313 -0.17 17.83 -36.98
C GLU A 313 -1.41 18.39 -36.25
N ILE A 314 -2.61 18.20 -36.81
CA ILE A 314 -3.87 18.57 -36.16
C ILE A 314 -3.99 17.92 -34.77
N PHE A 315 -3.46 16.70 -34.59
CA PHE A 315 -3.47 16.00 -33.30
C PHE A 315 -2.43 16.53 -32.30
N LYS A 316 -1.50 17.40 -32.72
CA LYS A 316 -0.50 18.05 -31.85
C LYS A 316 -1.06 19.29 -31.13
N LYS A 317 -2.13 19.91 -31.65
CA LYS A 317 -2.69 21.16 -31.09
C LYS A 317 -3.33 20.91 -29.71
N ILE A 318 -2.73 21.50 -28.67
CA ILE A 318 -3.20 21.42 -27.28
C ILE A 318 -4.07 22.64 -26.96
N ASN A 319 -5.26 22.41 -26.38
CA ASN A 319 -6.11 23.51 -25.92
C ASN A 319 -5.55 24.09 -24.59
N PRO A 320 -5.34 25.42 -24.47
CA PRO A 320 -4.75 26.04 -23.28
C PRO A 320 -5.59 25.89 -22.01
N ARG A 321 -6.93 25.77 -22.11
CA ARG A 321 -7.81 25.63 -20.94
C ARG A 321 -7.82 24.20 -20.37
N SER A 322 -7.96 23.19 -21.23
CA SER A 322 -8.01 21.78 -20.81
C SER A 322 -6.62 21.13 -20.71
N LYS A 323 -5.58 21.75 -21.30
CA LYS A 323 -4.24 21.18 -21.47
C LYS A 323 -4.26 19.80 -22.16
N MET A 324 -5.20 19.58 -23.08
CA MET A 324 -5.36 18.33 -23.84
C MET A 324 -5.55 18.56 -25.35
N PRO A 325 -5.18 17.59 -26.21
CA PRO A 325 -5.46 17.63 -27.64
C PRO A 325 -6.92 17.23 -27.95
N VAL A 326 -7.80 18.23 -28.11
CA VAL A 326 -9.25 18.01 -28.26
C VAL A 326 -9.61 17.29 -29.57
N CYS A 327 -8.94 17.59 -30.68
CA CYS A 327 -9.19 16.93 -31.96
C CYS A 327 -8.91 15.42 -31.91
N LEU A 328 -7.83 15.03 -31.21
CA LEU A 328 -7.48 13.64 -30.99
C LEU A 328 -8.54 12.93 -30.13
N LEU A 329 -9.03 13.58 -29.07
CA LEU A 329 -10.09 13.03 -28.22
C LEU A 329 -11.39 12.79 -29.02
N LEU A 330 -11.79 13.73 -29.88
CA LEU A 330 -12.98 13.59 -30.72
C LEU A 330 -12.83 12.43 -31.73
N ALA A 331 -11.67 12.31 -32.37
CA ALA A 331 -11.38 11.18 -33.27
C ALA A 331 -11.48 9.84 -32.53
N LEU A 332 -10.92 9.75 -31.32
CA LEU A 332 -11.02 8.55 -30.48
C LEU A 332 -12.48 8.22 -30.12
N VAL A 333 -13.29 9.21 -29.73
CA VAL A 333 -14.72 8.99 -29.45
C VAL A 333 -15.45 8.39 -30.65
N VAL A 334 -15.24 8.94 -31.85
CA VAL A 334 -15.84 8.40 -33.08
C VAL A 334 -15.40 6.96 -33.34
N THR A 335 -14.10 6.67 -33.26
CA THR A 335 -13.58 5.31 -33.48
C THR A 335 -14.07 4.31 -32.43
N LEU A 336 -14.22 4.74 -31.17
CA LEU A 336 -14.73 3.90 -30.10
C LEU A 336 -16.23 3.63 -30.26
N SER A 337 -17.02 4.58 -30.76
CA SER A 337 -18.43 4.33 -31.08
C SER A 337 -18.61 3.22 -32.12
N LEU A 338 -17.70 3.09 -33.09
CA LEU A 338 -17.73 2.01 -34.08
C LEU A 338 -17.50 0.61 -33.46
N THR A 339 -16.85 0.52 -32.30
CA THR A 339 -16.65 -0.77 -31.62
C THR A 339 -17.96 -1.40 -31.16
N GLY A 340 -19.03 -0.61 -30.98
CA GLY A 340 -20.36 -1.12 -30.65
C GLY A 340 -21.02 -1.94 -31.76
N LEU A 341 -20.47 -1.94 -32.98
CA LEU A 341 -20.94 -2.78 -34.09
C LEU A 341 -20.37 -4.21 -34.04
N VAL A 342 -19.38 -4.47 -33.18
CA VAL A 342 -18.68 -5.74 -33.07
C VAL A 342 -18.99 -6.36 -31.71
N ASP A 343 -19.27 -7.66 -31.69
CA ASP A 343 -19.52 -8.41 -30.45
C ASP A 343 -18.33 -8.34 -29.49
N TYR A 344 -18.60 -8.16 -28.19
CA TYR A 344 -17.56 -7.94 -27.18
C TYR A 344 -16.57 -9.11 -27.07
N ARG A 345 -17.01 -10.36 -27.29
CA ARG A 345 -16.09 -11.52 -27.30
C ARG A 345 -15.17 -11.48 -28.51
N THR A 346 -15.67 -11.02 -29.65
CA THR A 346 -14.84 -10.82 -30.84
C THR A 346 -13.81 -9.70 -30.61
N LEU A 347 -14.19 -8.61 -29.94
CA LEU A 347 -13.24 -7.57 -29.51
C LEU A 347 -12.14 -8.14 -28.59
N ALA A 348 -12.48 -9.00 -27.64
CA ALA A 348 -11.49 -9.65 -26.77
C ALA A 348 -10.54 -10.58 -27.53
N ARG A 349 -11.07 -11.42 -28.44
CA ARG A 349 -10.26 -12.35 -29.26
C ARG A 349 -9.28 -11.60 -30.17
N VAL A 350 -9.80 -10.66 -30.95
CA VAL A 350 -9.01 -9.88 -31.91
C VAL A 350 -8.02 -8.96 -31.18
N GLY A 351 -8.46 -8.30 -30.10
CA GLY A 351 -7.60 -7.45 -29.27
C GLY A 351 -6.43 -8.22 -28.67
N SER A 352 -6.66 -9.44 -28.18
CA SER A 352 -5.60 -10.30 -27.64
C SER A 352 -4.52 -10.60 -28.68
N LEU A 353 -4.92 -10.85 -29.93
CA LEU A 353 -3.97 -11.12 -31.01
C LEU A 353 -3.17 -9.87 -31.43
N PHE A 354 -3.80 -8.69 -31.47
CA PHE A 354 -3.08 -7.43 -31.67
C PHE A 354 -2.04 -7.18 -30.57
N TYR A 355 -2.41 -7.41 -29.31
CA TYR A 355 -1.49 -7.22 -28.20
C TYR A 355 -0.34 -8.24 -28.23
N LEU A 356 -0.61 -9.50 -28.56
CA LEU A 356 0.44 -10.51 -28.75
C LEU A 356 1.39 -10.11 -29.89
N THR A 357 0.87 -9.59 -31.00
CA THR A 357 1.68 -9.09 -32.13
C THR A 357 2.63 -7.96 -31.69
N VAL A 358 2.19 -7.07 -30.79
CA VAL A 358 3.02 -6.01 -30.22
C VAL A 358 4.17 -6.61 -29.40
N LEU A 359 3.90 -7.61 -28.55
CA LEU A 359 4.92 -8.26 -27.75
C LEU A 359 5.95 -9.00 -28.63
N MET A 360 5.46 -9.67 -29.68
CA MET A 360 6.33 -10.28 -30.70
C MET A 360 7.22 -9.26 -31.39
N ALA A 361 6.70 -8.07 -31.73
CA ALA A 361 7.50 -7.01 -32.34
C ALA A 361 8.60 -6.48 -31.41
N VAL A 362 8.35 -6.39 -30.10
CA VAL A 362 9.35 -6.02 -29.09
C VAL A 362 10.46 -7.07 -29.03
N ASN A 363 10.11 -8.36 -28.90
CA ASN A 363 11.10 -9.44 -28.85
C ASN A 363 11.85 -9.60 -30.18
N PHE A 364 11.19 -9.43 -31.31
CA PHE A 364 11.81 -9.43 -32.64
C PHE A 364 12.85 -8.30 -32.76
N SER A 365 12.50 -7.09 -32.33
CA SER A 365 13.44 -5.96 -32.31
C SER A 365 14.68 -6.27 -31.48
N LEU A 366 14.52 -6.94 -30.33
CA LEU A 366 15.63 -7.30 -29.46
C LEU A 366 16.54 -8.39 -30.07
N THR A 367 16.00 -9.35 -30.83
CA THR A 367 16.81 -10.38 -31.51
C THR A 367 17.74 -9.82 -32.59
N ARG A 368 17.41 -8.66 -33.16
CA ARG A 368 18.18 -8.03 -34.26
C ARG A 368 19.23 -7.03 -33.77
N GLN A 369 19.18 -6.64 -32.50
CA GLN A 369 20.13 -5.71 -31.90
C GLN A 369 21.29 -6.49 -31.28
N GLU A 370 22.49 -5.91 -31.26
CA GLU A 370 23.54 -6.40 -30.38
C GLU A 370 23.13 -6.18 -28.90
N GLN A 371 23.67 -7.00 -27.99
CA GLN A 371 23.29 -6.94 -26.59
C GLN A 371 23.55 -5.55 -26.01
N ILE A 372 22.49 -4.88 -25.57
CA ILE A 372 22.55 -3.48 -25.12
C ILE A 372 23.09 -3.43 -23.68
N GLU A 373 24.02 -2.52 -23.40
CA GLU A 373 24.44 -2.24 -22.01
C GLU A 373 23.26 -1.71 -21.21
N SER A 374 22.79 -2.50 -20.25
CA SER A 374 21.67 -2.13 -19.37
C SER A 374 21.89 -2.71 -17.97
N SER A 375 21.15 -2.20 -16.99
CA SER A 375 21.23 -2.71 -15.61
C SER A 375 20.71 -4.15 -15.44
N PHE A 376 20.03 -4.71 -16.45
CA PHE A 376 19.53 -6.08 -16.46
C PHE A 376 19.67 -6.66 -17.86
N GLN A 377 20.53 -7.66 -17.99
CA GLN A 377 20.83 -8.33 -19.25
C GLN A 377 20.29 -9.75 -19.24
N LEU A 378 19.77 -10.21 -20.38
CA LEU A 378 19.35 -11.59 -20.51
C LEU A 378 20.59 -12.51 -20.58
N PRO A 379 20.60 -13.62 -19.82
CA PRO A 379 21.79 -14.46 -19.68
C PRO A 379 22.20 -15.20 -20.97
N ILE A 380 21.37 -15.16 -22.03
CA ILE A 380 21.61 -15.82 -23.32
C ILE A 380 20.94 -15.01 -24.46
N HIS A 381 21.42 -13.79 -24.71
CA HIS A 381 21.00 -12.99 -25.88
C HIS A 381 21.68 -13.52 -27.17
N PRO A 382 20.99 -13.65 -28.32
CA PRO A 382 19.59 -13.35 -28.63
C PRO A 382 18.63 -14.55 -28.49
N TRP A 383 19.08 -15.68 -27.97
CA TRP A 383 18.34 -16.94 -28.00
C TRP A 383 17.08 -16.93 -27.12
N ILE A 384 17.11 -16.29 -25.94
CA ILE A 384 15.91 -16.19 -25.08
C ILE A 384 14.78 -15.43 -25.79
N PRO A 385 14.97 -14.19 -26.30
CA PRO A 385 13.94 -13.49 -27.06
C PRO A 385 13.48 -14.24 -28.31
N ALA A 386 14.38 -14.96 -29.00
CA ALA A 386 14.02 -15.77 -30.17
C ALA A 386 13.11 -16.95 -29.80
N LEU A 387 13.41 -17.64 -28.69
CA LEU A 387 12.57 -18.74 -28.18
C LEU A 387 11.19 -18.25 -27.78
N VAL A 388 11.10 -17.08 -27.13
CA VAL A 388 9.82 -16.45 -26.79
C VAL A 388 9.01 -16.16 -28.06
N LEU A 389 9.64 -15.61 -29.10
CA LEU A 389 8.98 -15.32 -30.38
C LEU A 389 8.44 -16.59 -31.06
N VAL A 390 9.19 -17.69 -31.04
CA VAL A 390 8.72 -18.99 -31.55
C VAL A 390 7.52 -19.49 -30.76
N PHE A 391 7.56 -19.36 -29.43
CA PHE A 391 6.45 -19.77 -28.57
C PHE A 391 5.19 -18.91 -28.81
N ASP A 392 5.34 -17.59 -28.95
CA ASP A 392 4.23 -16.70 -29.28
C ASP A 392 3.63 -17.02 -30.66
N LEU A 393 4.47 -17.36 -31.64
CA LEU A 393 4.00 -17.78 -32.97
C LEU A 393 3.21 -19.08 -32.89
N LEU A 394 3.67 -20.07 -32.12
CA LEU A 394 2.94 -21.32 -31.89
C LEU A 394 1.61 -21.06 -31.17
N VAL A 395 1.59 -20.23 -30.13
CA VAL A 395 0.37 -19.86 -29.40
C VAL A 395 -0.61 -19.11 -30.30
N SER A 396 -0.13 -18.26 -31.22
CA SER A 396 -0.99 -17.52 -32.16
C SER A 396 -1.83 -18.43 -33.07
N THR A 397 -1.43 -19.69 -33.28
CA THR A 397 -2.21 -20.68 -34.04
C THR A 397 -3.57 -21.00 -33.41
N ILE A 398 -3.75 -20.71 -32.12
CA ILE A 398 -5.04 -20.85 -31.44
C ILE A 398 -6.09 -19.88 -32.07
N TRP A 399 -5.65 -18.77 -32.69
CA TRP A 399 -6.47 -17.76 -33.37
C TRP A 399 -6.52 -17.90 -34.90
N VAL A 400 -6.29 -19.09 -35.47
CA VAL A 400 -6.29 -19.30 -36.94
C VAL A 400 -7.51 -18.69 -37.66
N GLN A 401 -8.68 -18.67 -37.03
CA GLN A 401 -9.90 -18.08 -37.61
C GLN A 401 -9.90 -16.54 -37.62
N ASP A 402 -9.27 -15.90 -36.63
CA ASP A 402 -9.22 -14.44 -36.48
C ASP A 402 -7.98 -13.83 -37.18
N LEU A 403 -6.98 -14.66 -37.49
CA LEU A 403 -5.71 -14.27 -38.11
C LEU A 403 -5.90 -13.48 -39.42
N PRO A 404 -6.76 -13.87 -40.38
CA PRO A 404 -6.92 -13.12 -41.63
C PRO A 404 -7.42 -11.69 -41.39
N PHE A 405 -8.36 -11.52 -40.46
CA PHE A 405 -8.90 -10.19 -40.12
C PHE A 405 -7.83 -9.28 -39.51
N VAL A 406 -7.03 -9.81 -38.59
CA VAL A 406 -5.92 -9.07 -37.97
C VAL A 406 -4.86 -8.71 -39.02
N LEU A 407 -4.50 -9.63 -39.90
CA LEU A 407 -3.54 -9.38 -40.98
C LEU A 407 -4.02 -8.28 -41.94
N ILE A 408 -5.33 -8.25 -42.28
CA ILE A 408 -5.91 -7.18 -43.10
C ILE A 408 -5.74 -5.81 -42.42
N LEU A 409 -6.06 -5.70 -41.13
CA LEU A 409 -5.94 -4.42 -40.41
C LEU A 409 -4.48 -3.99 -40.23
N LEU A 410 -3.55 -4.93 -40.05
CA LEU A 410 -2.11 -4.63 -40.05
C LEU A 410 -1.62 -4.21 -41.44
N ALA A 411 -2.12 -4.83 -42.52
CA ALA A 411 -1.82 -4.44 -43.90
C ALA A 411 -2.33 -3.03 -44.22
N VAL A 412 -3.52 -2.65 -43.75
CA VAL A 412 -4.01 -1.27 -43.83
C VAL A 412 -3.05 -0.31 -43.12
N GLY A 413 -2.55 -0.68 -41.93
CA GLY A 413 -1.50 0.09 -41.25
C GLY A 413 -0.25 0.25 -42.11
N LEU A 414 0.25 -0.83 -42.70
CA LEU A 414 1.42 -0.78 -43.60
C LEU A 414 1.20 0.12 -44.82
N ILE A 415 -0.01 0.14 -45.38
CA ILE A 415 -0.37 1.03 -46.49
C ILE A 415 -0.31 2.49 -46.02
N ILE A 416 -0.89 2.81 -44.85
CA ILE A 416 -0.83 4.16 -44.25
C ILE A 416 0.64 4.57 -44.02
N PHE A 417 1.47 3.65 -43.55
CA PHE A 417 2.89 3.91 -43.34
C PHE A 417 3.60 4.30 -44.63
N HIS A 418 3.39 3.54 -45.71
CA HIS A 418 4.04 3.80 -47.00
C HIS A 418 3.53 5.08 -47.67
N LEU A 419 2.22 5.35 -47.60
CA LEU A 419 1.61 6.49 -48.27
C LEU A 419 1.86 7.83 -47.56
N TYR A 420 1.78 7.85 -46.23
CA TYR A 420 1.86 9.08 -45.45
C TYR A 420 3.09 9.13 -44.57
N SER A 421 3.25 8.14 -43.70
CA SER A 421 4.17 8.25 -42.57
C SER A 421 5.64 8.24 -42.95
N LYS A 422 6.04 7.43 -43.94
CA LYS A 422 7.44 7.29 -44.34
C LYS A 422 8.06 8.63 -44.73
N HIS A 423 7.30 9.47 -45.42
CA HIS A 423 7.74 10.80 -45.86
C HIS A 423 7.79 11.82 -44.71
N HIS A 424 6.80 11.82 -43.83
CA HIS A 424 6.69 12.81 -42.74
C HIS A 424 7.58 12.48 -41.53
N SER A 425 7.91 11.20 -41.30
CA SER A 425 8.83 10.79 -40.23
C SER A 425 10.26 11.30 -40.42
N ILE A 426 10.66 11.66 -41.65
CA ILE A 426 12.00 12.16 -41.96
C ILE A 426 12.11 13.65 -41.62
N GLN A 427 11.07 14.44 -41.91
CA GLN A 427 11.04 15.89 -41.61
C GLN A 427 11.06 16.20 -40.11
N ALA A 428 10.52 15.32 -39.26
CA ALA A 428 10.60 15.47 -37.80
C ALA A 428 12.03 15.27 -37.24
N LYS A 429 12.97 14.71 -38.01
CA LYS A 429 14.33 14.37 -37.56
C LYS A 429 15.29 15.57 -37.52
N GLU A 430 15.07 16.60 -38.33
CA GLU A 430 16.02 17.72 -38.49
C GLU A 430 16.03 18.72 -37.31
N GLY A 431 15.17 18.53 -36.29
CA GLY A 431 14.99 19.49 -35.19
C GLY A 431 15.53 19.10 -33.80
N ILE A 432 16.15 17.93 -33.61
CA ILE A 432 16.49 17.43 -32.25
C ILE A 432 17.98 17.12 -32.10
N THR A 433 18.80 18.15 -31.87
CA THR A 433 20.18 17.96 -31.38
C THR A 433 20.16 17.78 -29.86
N VAL A 434 20.57 16.61 -29.37
CA VAL A 434 20.80 16.35 -27.93
C VAL A 434 22.27 16.59 -27.63
N PHE A 435 22.58 17.70 -26.96
CA PHE A 435 23.92 17.93 -26.43
C PHE A 435 24.06 17.19 -25.09
N LYS A 436 25.04 16.30 -25.01
CA LYS A 436 25.52 15.66 -23.77
C LYS A 436 26.90 16.24 -23.48
N SER A 437 27.12 16.69 -22.25
CA SER A 437 28.47 16.88 -21.72
C SER A 437 28.52 16.34 -20.30
N ASP A 438 29.26 15.24 -20.15
CA ASP A 438 29.65 14.69 -18.86
C ASP A 438 30.76 15.55 -18.27
N LEU A 439 30.47 16.26 -17.19
CA LEU A 439 31.50 16.70 -16.25
C LEU A 439 30.99 16.42 -14.83
N LYS A 440 31.59 15.39 -14.21
CA LYS A 440 31.52 15.16 -12.77
C LYS A 440 32.31 16.29 -12.09
N GLU A 441 31.64 17.14 -11.33
CA GLU A 441 32.33 17.97 -10.35
C GLU A 441 32.75 17.08 -9.16
N GLU A 442 34.04 16.83 -9.02
CA GLU A 442 34.63 16.44 -7.75
C GLU A 442 34.67 17.66 -6.83
N SER A 443 34.09 17.58 -5.63
CA SER A 443 34.28 18.62 -4.62
C SER A 443 34.18 18.05 -3.21
N THR A 444 35.31 18.13 -2.51
CA THR A 444 35.63 17.60 -1.18
C THR A 444 35.32 18.57 -0.03
N LYS A 445 34.47 19.58 -0.23
CA LYS A 445 33.98 20.49 0.84
C LYS A 445 32.51 20.87 0.64
N HIS A 446 31.64 20.57 1.62
CA HIS A 446 30.23 21.02 1.66
C HIS A 446 30.20 22.56 1.79
N HIS A 447 29.97 23.25 0.68
CA HIS A 447 29.66 24.68 0.64
C HIS A 447 28.14 24.85 0.68
N LYS A 448 27.63 25.86 1.40
CA LYS A 448 26.19 26.12 1.57
C LYS A 448 25.47 26.32 0.24
N ARG A 449 24.34 25.63 0.03
CA ARG A 449 23.53 25.65 -1.20
C ARG A 449 22.14 26.19 -0.90
N ILE A 450 21.76 27.27 -1.58
CA ILE A 450 20.42 27.85 -1.47
C ILE A 450 19.66 27.68 -2.80
N LEU A 451 18.49 27.03 -2.74
CA LEU A 451 17.61 26.86 -3.90
C LEU A 451 16.59 28.00 -3.95
N VAL A 452 16.55 28.68 -5.09
CA VAL A 452 15.62 29.79 -5.36
C VAL A 452 14.72 29.41 -6.54
N PRO A 453 13.46 29.02 -6.31
CA PRO A 453 12.50 28.80 -7.39
C PRO A 453 12.06 30.14 -8.00
N ILE A 454 12.27 30.30 -9.31
CA ILE A 454 11.97 31.52 -10.05
C ILE A 454 10.75 31.28 -10.94
N ALA A 455 9.71 32.08 -10.73
CA ALA A 455 8.47 32.02 -11.53
C ALA A 455 8.00 33.39 -12.02
N ASN A 456 8.24 34.46 -11.25
CA ASN A 456 7.84 35.83 -11.61
C ASN A 456 9.11 36.68 -11.84
N PRO A 457 9.29 37.30 -13.02
CA PRO A 457 10.43 38.18 -13.30
C PRO A 457 10.57 39.33 -12.30
N GLU A 458 9.46 39.88 -11.81
CA GLU A 458 9.45 41.05 -10.93
C GLU A 458 10.01 40.74 -9.53
N THR A 459 9.80 39.52 -9.03
CA THR A 459 10.27 39.10 -7.69
C THR A 459 11.57 38.31 -7.72
N ALA A 460 11.97 37.81 -8.90
CA ALA A 460 13.18 37.01 -9.10
C ALA A 460 14.43 37.72 -8.58
N GLY A 461 14.62 38.98 -8.96
CA GLY A 461 15.79 39.77 -8.57
C GLY A 461 15.91 39.94 -7.05
N THR A 462 14.79 40.16 -6.36
CA THR A 462 14.75 40.32 -4.90
C THR A 462 15.10 39.04 -4.16
N LEU A 463 14.56 37.90 -4.62
CA LEU A 463 14.88 36.60 -4.02
C LEU A 463 16.34 36.20 -4.26
N LEU A 464 16.87 36.47 -5.46
CA LEU A 464 18.27 36.22 -5.79
C LEU A 464 19.23 37.12 -4.99
N HIS A 465 18.88 38.39 -4.80
CA HIS A 465 19.66 39.31 -3.95
C HIS A 465 19.74 38.81 -2.50
N LEU A 466 18.61 38.38 -1.93
CA LEU A 466 18.56 37.82 -0.59
C LEU A 466 19.37 36.51 -0.49
N ALA A 467 19.23 35.61 -1.46
CA ALA A 467 20.02 34.38 -1.51
C ALA A 467 21.54 34.66 -1.62
N GLY A 468 21.94 35.61 -2.47
CA GLY A 468 23.33 36.04 -2.60
C GLY A 468 23.88 36.59 -1.28
N THR A 469 23.09 37.42 -0.59
CA THR A 469 23.45 37.96 0.74
C THR A 469 23.67 36.85 1.77
N LEU A 470 22.89 35.77 1.74
CA LEU A 470 23.02 34.64 2.68
C LEU A 470 24.19 33.70 2.38
N VAL A 471 24.73 33.75 1.15
CA VAL A 471 25.72 32.79 0.63
C VAL A 471 27.14 33.36 0.58
N ARG A 472 27.29 34.68 0.34
CA ARG A 472 28.59 35.36 0.24
C ARG A 472 29.58 35.06 1.39
N PRO A 473 29.18 35.06 2.68
CA PRO A 473 30.13 34.85 3.78
C PRO A 473 30.74 33.44 3.82
N GLU A 474 30.01 32.45 3.30
CA GLU A 474 30.37 31.03 3.39
C GLU A 474 30.91 30.48 2.05
N GLY A 475 31.05 31.33 1.02
CA GLY A 475 31.50 30.93 -0.31
C GLY A 475 30.58 29.93 -1.01
N GLY A 476 29.28 29.93 -0.66
CA GLY A 476 28.32 28.94 -1.15
C GLY A 476 27.83 29.17 -2.58
N LYS A 477 26.77 28.44 -2.95
CA LYS A 477 26.21 28.40 -4.32
C LYS A 477 24.70 28.63 -4.29
N VAL A 478 24.20 29.49 -5.17
CA VAL A 478 22.75 29.70 -5.37
C VAL A 478 22.29 28.87 -6.57
N ILE A 479 21.22 28.10 -6.42
CA ILE A 479 20.60 27.33 -7.50
C ILE A 479 19.32 28.05 -7.91
N ALA A 480 19.33 28.69 -9.07
CA ALA A 480 18.17 29.34 -9.68
C ALA A 480 17.36 28.29 -10.45
N LEU A 481 16.18 27.92 -9.92
CA LEU A 481 15.36 26.84 -10.45
C LEU A 481 14.11 27.36 -11.17
N GLN A 482 13.95 26.99 -12.43
CA GLN A 482 12.69 27.12 -13.15
C GLN A 482 11.97 25.77 -13.21
N VAL A 483 10.70 25.71 -12.82
CA VAL A 483 9.89 24.48 -12.89
C VAL A 483 8.81 24.57 -13.96
N ILE A 484 8.77 23.59 -14.86
CA ILE A 484 7.82 23.52 -15.98
C ILE A 484 6.87 22.37 -15.76
N THR A 485 5.57 22.66 -15.77
CA THR A 485 4.54 21.66 -15.45
C THR A 485 3.99 20.97 -16.69
N VAL A 486 4.22 19.67 -16.83
CA VAL A 486 3.68 18.86 -17.94
C VAL A 486 2.45 18.05 -17.49
N PRO A 487 1.29 18.16 -18.18
CA PRO A 487 0.07 17.41 -17.84
C PRO A 487 0.31 15.89 -17.78
N ASN A 488 -0.29 15.19 -16.81
CA ASN A 488 -0.08 13.73 -16.57
C ASN A 488 -0.26 12.84 -17.82
N GLN A 489 -1.04 13.30 -18.80
CA GLN A 489 -1.34 12.55 -20.02
C GLN A 489 -0.17 12.57 -21.01
N LEU A 490 0.65 13.62 -20.99
CA LEU A 490 1.79 13.77 -21.90
C LEU A 490 3.06 13.17 -21.27
N PRO A 491 3.99 12.63 -22.08
CA PRO A 491 5.32 12.26 -21.62
C PRO A 491 6.05 13.46 -21.01
N LEU A 492 6.77 13.24 -19.89
CA LEU A 492 7.56 14.30 -19.26
C LEU A 492 8.61 14.89 -20.22
N SER A 493 9.18 14.08 -21.11
CA SER A 493 10.19 14.49 -22.10
C SER A 493 9.76 15.69 -22.95
N ASP A 494 8.45 15.87 -23.16
CA ASP A 494 7.90 16.95 -23.99
C ASP A 494 7.97 18.34 -23.35
N GLY A 495 8.21 18.45 -22.05
CA GLY A 495 8.42 19.76 -21.40
C GLY A 495 9.71 20.48 -21.82
N ARG A 496 10.58 19.84 -22.61
CA ARG A 496 11.84 20.42 -23.09
C ARG A 496 11.65 21.62 -24.03
N ILE A 497 10.66 21.59 -24.91
CA ILE A 497 10.40 22.71 -25.84
C ILE A 497 9.92 23.94 -25.06
N GLU A 498 9.03 23.72 -24.09
CA GLU A 498 8.56 24.79 -23.19
C GLU A 498 9.70 25.30 -22.28
N ALA A 499 10.71 24.47 -22.01
CA ALA A 499 11.93 24.87 -21.29
C ALA A 499 12.83 25.79 -22.10
N GLU A 500 13.04 25.47 -23.37
CA GLU A 500 13.86 26.28 -24.26
C GLU A 500 13.20 27.64 -24.57
N ALA A 501 11.86 27.69 -24.64
CA ALA A 501 11.11 28.93 -24.90
C ALA A 501 11.11 29.92 -23.71
N ASN A 502 11.23 29.46 -22.46
CA ASN A 502 11.09 30.30 -21.25
C ASN A 502 12.43 30.70 -20.61
N ARG A 503 13.50 30.75 -21.39
CA ARG A 503 14.90 30.96 -20.93
C ARG A 503 15.17 32.35 -20.31
N MET A 504 14.38 33.36 -20.68
CA MET A 504 14.56 34.76 -20.28
C MET A 504 14.71 34.95 -18.75
N LEU A 505 13.99 34.17 -17.94
CA LEU A 505 14.06 34.23 -16.47
C LEU A 505 15.40 33.75 -15.89
N LEU A 506 16.01 32.75 -16.52
CA LEU A 506 17.30 32.21 -16.07
C LEU A 506 18.45 33.10 -16.51
N ASP A 507 18.35 33.72 -17.69
CA ASP A 507 19.34 34.68 -18.16
C ASP A 507 19.37 35.93 -17.25
N GLN A 508 18.21 36.43 -16.80
CA GLN A 508 18.13 37.50 -15.79
C GLN A 508 18.79 37.11 -14.46
N ALA A 509 18.69 35.84 -14.05
CA ALA A 509 19.34 35.36 -12.83
C ALA A 509 20.87 35.36 -12.94
N LEU A 510 21.41 35.01 -14.11
CA LEU A 510 22.84 35.08 -14.42
C LEU A 510 23.35 36.52 -14.42
N ASP A 511 22.60 37.45 -15.02
CA ASP A 511 22.94 38.87 -15.03
C ASP A 511 23.01 39.45 -13.61
N GLN A 512 22.05 39.09 -12.75
CA GLN A 512 22.03 39.53 -11.36
C GLN A 512 23.20 38.97 -10.56
N ALA A 513 23.50 37.68 -10.72
CA ALA A 513 24.63 37.03 -10.05
C ALA A 513 25.97 37.62 -10.45
N THR A 514 26.11 38.01 -11.73
CA THR A 514 27.32 38.67 -12.24
C THR A 514 27.49 40.08 -11.64
N LYS A 515 26.39 40.85 -11.53
CA LYS A 515 26.41 42.19 -10.90
C LYS A 515 26.74 42.15 -9.40
N GLU A 516 26.35 41.08 -8.73
CA GLU A 516 26.43 40.94 -7.28
C GLU A 516 27.52 39.94 -6.81
N GLU A 517 28.40 39.50 -7.71
CA GLU A 517 29.58 38.66 -7.44
C GLU A 517 29.28 37.43 -6.55
N PHE A 518 28.27 36.62 -6.90
CA PHE A 518 28.02 35.33 -6.25
C PHE A 518 27.87 34.18 -7.27
N ARG A 519 28.18 32.95 -6.83
CA ARG A 519 28.06 31.75 -7.68
C ARG A 519 26.59 31.37 -7.87
N VAL A 520 26.10 31.41 -9.11
CA VAL A 520 24.75 30.93 -9.45
C VAL A 520 24.81 29.77 -10.45
N GLN A 521 23.97 28.77 -10.24
CA GLN A 521 23.69 27.69 -11.18
C GLN A 521 22.23 27.79 -11.61
N THR A 522 22.00 27.98 -12.90
CA THR A 522 20.65 27.93 -13.47
C THR A 522 20.27 26.50 -13.80
N MET A 523 19.06 26.09 -13.41
CA MET A 523 18.52 24.78 -13.73
C MET A 523 17.05 24.89 -14.14
N THR A 524 16.67 24.12 -15.16
CA THR A 524 15.26 23.93 -15.52
C THR A 524 14.84 22.52 -15.16
N ARG A 525 13.72 22.38 -14.45
CA ARG A 525 13.16 21.08 -14.11
C ARG A 525 11.75 20.95 -14.64
N VAL A 526 11.50 19.87 -15.38
CA VAL A 526 10.19 19.52 -15.88
C VAL A 526 9.52 18.58 -14.87
N SER A 527 8.35 18.93 -14.35
CA SER A 527 7.63 18.18 -13.32
C SER A 527 6.14 18.03 -13.61
N ARG A 528 5.45 17.15 -12.89
CA ARG A 528 3.98 17.11 -12.82
C ARG A 528 3.42 18.18 -11.89
N SER A 529 4.23 18.67 -10.95
CA SER A 529 3.85 19.64 -9.92
C SER A 529 5.01 20.58 -9.62
N ILE A 530 4.72 21.88 -9.45
CA ILE A 530 5.75 22.88 -9.12
C ILE A 530 6.44 22.53 -7.79
N ALA A 531 5.65 22.19 -6.77
CA ALA A 531 6.18 21.86 -5.44
C ALA A 531 7.08 20.62 -5.44
N GLU A 532 6.70 19.57 -6.17
CA GLU A 532 7.52 18.35 -6.29
C GLU A 532 8.81 18.63 -7.06
N GLY A 533 8.74 19.44 -8.12
CA GLY A 533 9.95 19.88 -8.84
C GLY A 533 10.95 20.60 -7.93
N ILE A 534 10.46 21.47 -7.04
CA ILE A 534 11.30 22.19 -6.07
C ILE A 534 11.88 21.21 -5.04
N LEU A 535 11.05 20.35 -4.45
CA LEU A 535 11.45 19.39 -3.42
C LEU A 535 12.45 18.34 -3.92
N ASP A 536 12.24 17.81 -5.13
CA ASP A 536 13.16 16.84 -5.71
C ASP A 536 14.51 17.47 -6.00
N THR A 537 14.52 18.71 -6.52
CA THR A 537 15.76 19.48 -6.71
C THR A 537 16.49 19.65 -5.39
N ALA A 538 15.78 20.02 -4.33
CA ALA A 538 16.39 20.22 -3.02
C ALA A 538 17.07 18.95 -2.48
N ARG A 539 16.50 17.77 -2.75
CA ARG A 539 17.10 16.48 -2.37
C ARG A 539 18.28 16.08 -3.25
N GLU A 540 18.15 16.26 -4.57
CA GLU A 540 19.19 15.86 -5.53
C GLU A 540 20.45 16.71 -5.42
N GLU A 541 20.28 18.01 -5.19
CA GLU A 541 21.38 18.96 -5.11
C GLU A 541 21.88 19.17 -3.68
N ASP A 542 21.38 18.40 -2.71
CA ASP A 542 21.74 18.50 -1.29
C ASP A 542 21.67 19.95 -0.79
N VAL A 543 20.49 20.54 -0.96
CA VAL A 543 20.25 21.96 -0.68
C VAL A 543 20.09 22.16 0.83
N ASP A 544 20.76 23.15 1.40
CA ASP A 544 20.65 23.49 2.81
C ASP A 544 19.41 24.33 3.11
N GLN A 545 19.01 25.20 2.18
CA GLN A 545 17.87 26.11 2.34
C GLN A 545 17.07 26.31 1.04
N ILE A 546 15.74 26.27 1.12
CA ILE A 546 14.85 26.67 0.02
C ILE A 546 14.31 28.08 0.32
N LEU A 547 14.51 29.01 -0.61
CA LEU A 547 14.03 30.38 -0.51
C LEU A 547 12.88 30.61 -1.50
N VAL A 548 11.64 30.80 -1.01
CA VAL A 548 10.44 30.96 -1.85
C VAL A 548 9.72 32.25 -1.53
N GLY A 549 9.33 32.99 -2.57
CA GLY A 549 8.46 34.16 -2.44
C GLY A 549 6.99 33.79 -2.20
N TRP A 550 6.30 34.57 -1.37
CA TRP A 550 4.86 34.46 -1.13
C TRP A 550 4.14 35.76 -1.47
N SER A 551 3.11 35.68 -2.30
CA SER A 551 2.34 36.83 -2.79
C SER A 551 1.21 37.28 -1.85
N GLY A 552 0.92 36.55 -0.77
CA GLY A 552 -0.01 36.99 0.27
C GLY A 552 -1.49 37.05 -0.09
N GLY A 553 -1.91 36.50 -1.24
CA GLY A 553 -3.30 36.59 -1.71
C GLY A 553 -4.29 35.77 -0.88
N GLU A 554 -5.44 36.37 -0.54
CA GLU A 554 -6.61 35.67 -0.01
C GLU A 554 -7.18 34.73 -1.08
N THR A 555 -6.86 33.44 -0.99
CA THR A 555 -7.61 32.45 -1.78
C THR A 555 -9.03 32.32 -1.20
N HIS A 556 -10.04 32.71 -1.98
CA HIS A 556 -11.49 32.59 -1.73
C HIS A 556 -12.02 31.14 -1.53
N SER A 557 -11.21 30.23 -1.03
CA SER A 557 -11.63 28.85 -0.71
C SER A 557 -11.77 28.72 0.80
N ILE A 558 -12.83 28.04 1.24
CA ILE A 558 -13.23 27.76 2.63
C ILE A 558 -12.11 27.08 3.47
N SER A 559 -10.99 26.70 2.85
CA SER A 559 -9.76 26.21 3.48
C SER A 559 -8.66 27.29 3.50
N LYS A 560 -8.31 27.79 4.70
CA LYS A 560 -7.17 28.70 4.97
C LYS A 560 -5.81 28.00 4.77
N SER A 561 -5.35 27.88 3.53
CA SER A 561 -4.09 27.23 3.10
C SER A 561 -3.14 28.26 2.45
N MET A 562 -1.81 28.10 2.50
CA MET A 562 -0.85 29.00 1.83
C MET A 562 -0.75 28.72 0.32
N GLY A 563 -1.53 27.76 -0.19
CA GLY A 563 -1.67 27.43 -1.59
C GLY A 563 -1.00 26.11 -1.96
N PRO A 564 -1.33 25.58 -3.16
CA PRO A 564 -0.92 24.24 -3.59
C PRO A 564 0.59 24.06 -3.81
N VAL A 565 1.36 25.16 -3.82
CA VAL A 565 2.82 25.12 -4.01
C VAL A 565 3.58 25.19 -2.68
N LEU A 566 3.20 26.11 -1.76
CA LEU A 566 3.92 26.31 -0.51
C LEU A 566 3.59 25.22 0.53
N ASP A 567 2.34 24.78 0.65
CA ASP A 567 1.97 23.78 1.67
C ASP A 567 2.80 22.48 1.58
N PRO A 568 3.00 21.87 0.39
CA PRO A 568 3.82 20.67 0.28
C PRO A 568 5.30 20.93 0.55
N ILE A 569 5.81 22.13 0.21
CA ILE A 569 7.21 22.52 0.46
C ILE A 569 7.45 22.64 1.95
N ILE A 570 6.63 23.43 2.66
CA ILE A 570 6.68 23.56 4.12
C ILE A 570 6.62 22.19 4.77
N LYS A 571 5.75 21.30 4.27
CA LYS A 571 5.55 19.98 4.89
C LYS A 571 6.69 18.99 4.65
N ASN A 572 7.29 18.95 3.46
CA ASN A 572 8.15 17.84 3.03
C ASN A 572 9.57 18.26 2.58
N ALA A 573 9.97 19.51 2.80
CA ALA A 573 11.31 19.98 2.48
C ALA A 573 12.37 19.17 3.24
N PRO A 574 13.45 18.74 2.55
CA PRO A 574 14.57 18.01 3.17
C PRO A 574 15.54 18.93 3.92
N CYS A 575 15.22 20.21 4.04
CA CYS A 575 16.12 21.27 4.44
C CYS A 575 15.32 22.45 5.00
N ASP A 576 15.99 23.50 5.48
CA ASP A 576 15.30 24.67 6.03
C ASP A 576 14.53 25.39 4.91
N VAL A 577 13.36 25.93 5.23
CA VAL A 577 12.52 26.67 4.29
C VAL A 577 12.36 28.10 4.77
N LEU A 578 12.68 29.03 3.88
CA LEU A 578 12.57 30.48 4.05
C LEU A 578 11.45 30.97 3.13
N ILE A 579 10.36 31.44 3.72
CA ILE A 579 9.23 32.01 2.98
C ILE A 579 9.26 33.52 3.13
N VAL A 580 9.34 34.22 2.01
CA VAL A 580 9.65 35.64 1.94
C VAL A 580 8.45 36.41 1.42
N ARG A 581 8.05 37.50 2.09
CA ARG A 581 6.99 38.41 1.64
C ARG A 581 7.47 39.86 1.72
N GLY A 582 7.28 40.62 0.65
CA GLY A 582 7.69 42.03 0.52
C GLY A 582 8.69 42.25 -0.62
N TYR A 583 8.80 43.49 -1.11
CA TYR A 583 9.52 43.81 -2.35
C TYR A 583 10.83 44.60 -2.16
N ASN A 584 11.08 45.16 -0.96
CA ASN A 584 12.17 46.12 -0.75
C ASN A 584 13.19 45.66 0.30
N TRP A 585 14.01 44.66 -0.05
CA TRP A 585 14.96 44.01 0.86
C TRP A 585 16.36 44.65 0.89
N LYS A 586 16.62 45.61 0.00
CA LYS A 586 17.93 46.26 -0.15
C LYS A 586 18.25 47.26 0.98
N GLU A 587 17.27 47.65 1.79
CA GLU A 587 17.39 48.71 2.79
C GLU A 587 16.97 48.29 4.22
N VAL A 588 17.03 47.00 4.55
CA VAL A 588 16.64 46.53 5.90
C VAL A 588 17.62 47.05 6.95
N LYS A 589 17.18 47.99 7.81
CA LYS A 589 17.99 48.56 8.91
C LYS A 589 17.58 48.03 10.28
N THR A 590 16.34 47.60 10.44
CA THR A 590 15.77 47.12 11.70
C THR A 590 15.06 45.77 11.52
N ILE A 591 15.38 44.80 12.39
CA ILE A 591 14.85 43.42 12.34
C ILE A 591 14.19 43.07 13.67
N LEU A 592 12.95 42.59 13.62
CA LEU A 592 12.20 42.07 14.75
C LEU A 592 12.14 40.54 14.72
N VAL A 593 12.47 39.89 15.83
CA VAL A 593 12.40 38.42 15.97
C VAL A 593 11.55 38.06 17.20
N PRO A 594 10.25 37.76 17.03
CA PRO A 594 9.44 37.21 18.11
C PRO A 594 9.80 35.75 18.40
N THR A 595 9.89 35.39 19.69
CA THR A 595 10.14 34.01 20.13
C THR A 595 9.22 33.61 21.28
N ALA A 596 8.76 32.36 21.24
CA ALA A 596 8.11 31.67 22.34
C ALA A 596 8.93 30.45 22.83
N GLY A 597 10.17 30.29 22.35
CA GLY A 597 11.03 29.14 22.65
C GLY A 597 10.78 27.88 21.82
N GLY A 598 10.00 27.97 20.74
CA GLY A 598 9.75 26.85 19.84
C GLY A 598 10.99 26.40 19.05
N PRO A 599 10.97 25.19 18.45
CA PRO A 599 12.12 24.58 17.79
C PRO A 599 12.66 25.38 16.60
N ASN A 600 11.81 26.19 15.96
CA ASN A 600 12.19 27.03 14.82
C ASN A 600 12.64 28.45 15.21
N ALA A 601 12.51 28.85 16.48
CA ALA A 601 12.91 30.17 16.95
C ALA A 601 14.43 30.41 16.88
N PRO A 602 15.30 29.46 17.26
CA PRO A 602 16.75 29.61 17.08
C PRO A 602 17.16 29.78 15.62
N ILE A 603 16.46 29.15 14.69
CA ILE A 603 16.73 29.23 13.25
C ILE A 603 16.37 30.63 12.73
N GLY A 604 15.23 31.18 13.18
CA GLY A 604 14.87 32.58 12.92
C GLY A 604 15.90 33.57 13.48
N ALA A 605 16.41 33.35 14.69
CA ALA A 605 17.46 34.18 15.27
C ALA A 605 18.81 34.06 14.52
N LYS A 606 19.16 32.86 14.06
CA LYS A 606 20.36 32.62 13.22
C LYS A 606 20.26 33.35 11.88
N LEU A 607 19.08 33.37 11.25
CA LEU A 607 18.84 34.16 10.04
C LEU A 607 19.00 35.66 10.32
N ALA A 608 18.44 36.16 11.42
CA ALA A 608 18.58 37.55 11.83
C ALA A 608 20.05 37.95 12.08
N SER A 609 20.82 37.06 12.70
CA SER A 609 22.28 37.22 12.90
C SER A 609 23.02 37.32 11.57
N THR A 610 22.74 36.40 10.63
CA THR A 610 23.37 36.41 9.29
C THR A 610 23.07 37.70 8.54
N LEU A 611 21.82 38.16 8.57
CA LEU A 611 21.42 39.42 7.94
C LEU A 611 22.07 40.62 8.63
N SER A 612 22.08 40.67 9.96
CA SER A 612 22.69 41.74 10.75
C SER A 612 24.18 41.92 10.47
N LEU A 613 24.93 40.84 10.27
CA LEU A 613 26.35 40.87 9.93
C LEU A 613 26.60 41.42 8.52
N ASN A 614 25.70 41.12 7.57
CA ASN A 614 25.88 41.51 6.16
C ASN A 614 25.30 42.89 5.83
N THR A 615 24.24 43.33 6.52
CA THR A 615 23.58 44.62 6.26
C THR A 615 23.84 45.67 7.33
N GLY A 616 24.39 45.28 8.50
CA GLY A 616 24.54 46.17 9.65
C GLY A 616 23.23 46.46 10.40
N ALA A 617 22.16 45.72 10.10
CA ALA A 617 20.84 45.93 10.70
C ALA A 617 20.83 45.66 12.22
N LYS A 618 20.06 46.49 12.95
CA LYS A 618 19.82 46.32 14.39
C LYS A 618 18.73 45.26 14.61
N VAL A 619 19.01 44.28 15.46
CA VAL A 619 18.09 43.18 15.76
C VAL A 619 17.44 43.40 17.14
N THR A 620 16.13 43.23 17.22
CA THR A 620 15.37 43.21 18.47
C THR A 620 14.65 41.87 18.62
N GLY A 621 14.94 41.16 19.71
CA GLY A 621 14.20 39.96 20.13
C GLY A 621 13.07 40.31 21.09
N ILE A 622 11.87 39.80 20.83
CA ILE A 622 10.71 40.01 21.71
C ILE A 622 10.09 38.70 22.21
N TYR A 623 9.62 38.72 23.45
CA TYR A 623 8.71 37.71 23.99
C TYR A 623 7.40 38.39 24.39
N VAL A 624 6.26 37.86 23.95
CA VAL A 624 4.95 38.43 24.28
C VAL A 624 4.32 37.70 25.46
N GLN A 625 4.20 38.40 26.58
CA GLN A 625 3.46 37.91 27.74
C GLN A 625 1.97 38.22 27.56
N VAL A 626 1.15 37.17 27.54
CA VAL A 626 -0.31 37.29 27.51
C VAL A 626 -0.83 37.39 28.95
N GLY A 627 -1.55 38.47 29.27
CA GLY A 627 -2.10 38.71 30.62
C GLY A 627 -1.06 39.12 31.68
N ARG A 628 -1.50 39.26 32.95
CA ARG A 628 -0.62 39.57 34.09
C ARG A 628 0.12 38.31 34.55
N ALA A 629 1.43 38.43 34.78
CA ALA A 629 2.30 37.32 35.17
C ALA A 629 3.02 37.59 36.50
N SER A 630 3.31 36.52 37.25
CA SER A 630 4.12 36.58 38.48
C SER A 630 5.60 36.86 38.16
N SER A 631 6.35 37.38 39.14
CA SER A 631 7.80 37.68 39.00
C SER A 631 8.62 36.45 38.56
N SER A 632 8.24 35.25 39.01
CA SER A 632 8.87 33.98 38.62
C SER A 632 8.65 33.65 37.12
N ARG A 633 7.42 33.82 36.61
CA ARG A 633 7.09 33.57 35.19
C ARG A 633 7.79 34.56 34.25
N MET A 634 7.93 35.82 34.68
CA MET A 634 8.69 36.83 33.93
C MET A 634 10.19 36.50 33.83
N ALA A 635 10.77 35.88 34.86
CA ALA A 635 12.15 35.40 34.84
C ALA A 635 12.33 34.19 33.89
N GLU A 636 11.35 33.27 33.87
CA GLU A 636 11.34 32.12 32.95
C GLU A 636 11.26 32.56 31.48
N ASN A 637 10.37 33.48 31.15
CA ASN A 637 10.24 34.02 29.80
C ASN A 637 11.52 34.73 29.33
N ARG A 638 12.18 35.47 30.23
CA ARG A 638 13.47 36.10 29.94
C ARG A 638 14.53 35.07 29.59
N LYS A 639 14.57 33.96 30.31
CA LYS A 639 15.49 32.84 30.04
C LYS A 639 15.24 32.19 28.68
N ILE A 640 13.99 32.07 28.24
CA ILE A 640 13.63 31.58 26.89
C ILE A 640 14.15 32.54 25.82
N LEU A 641 13.94 33.85 26.01
CA LEU A 641 14.43 34.88 25.10
C LEU A 641 15.97 34.87 25.05
N GLU A 642 16.65 34.71 26.18
CA GLU A 642 18.11 34.63 26.23
C GLU A 642 18.66 33.40 25.50
N ARG A 643 18.07 32.23 25.74
CA ARG A 643 18.45 30.97 25.07
C ARG A 643 18.30 31.03 23.55
N THR A 644 17.26 31.71 23.06
CA THR A 644 17.02 31.82 21.61
C THR A 644 18.15 32.55 20.87
N PHE A 645 18.81 33.50 21.54
CA PHE A 645 19.89 34.32 21.00
C PHE A 645 21.28 33.91 21.52
N GLN A 646 21.37 32.79 22.22
CA GLN A 646 22.62 32.28 22.78
C GLN A 646 23.54 31.80 21.64
N ASP A 647 24.85 32.03 21.78
CA ASP A 647 25.88 31.59 20.83
C ASP A 647 25.79 32.18 19.40
N LEU A 648 25.08 33.30 19.22
CA LEU A 648 24.96 34.01 17.94
C LEU A 648 25.71 35.35 17.96
N THR A 649 26.43 35.65 16.87
CA THR A 649 27.17 36.91 16.68
C THR A 649 26.34 37.90 15.86
N PHE A 650 26.31 39.17 16.28
CA PHE A 650 25.58 40.24 15.60
C PHE A 650 26.51 41.44 15.36
N SER A 651 26.20 42.29 14.37
CA SER A 651 26.98 43.53 14.15
C SER A 651 26.81 44.53 15.31
N LYS A 652 25.63 44.53 15.94
CA LYS A 652 25.31 45.23 17.19
C LYS A 652 24.59 44.26 18.14
N PRO A 653 24.83 44.30 19.46
CA PRO A 653 24.16 43.42 20.40
C PRO A 653 22.64 43.56 20.29
N PRO A 654 21.88 42.44 20.25
CA PRO A 654 20.43 42.49 20.03
C PRO A 654 19.71 43.05 21.25
N ASP A 655 18.77 43.97 21.01
CA ASP A 655 17.86 44.45 22.06
C ASP A 655 16.89 43.33 22.44
N LYS A 656 16.65 43.11 23.73
CA LYS A 656 15.76 42.06 24.23
C LYS A 656 14.64 42.68 25.05
N LYS A 657 13.39 42.54 24.60
CA LYS A 657 12.21 43.14 25.25
C LYS A 657 11.14 42.10 25.57
N ILE A 658 10.48 42.25 26.72
CA ILE A 658 9.27 41.49 27.05
C ILE A 658 8.11 42.48 26.95
N ILE A 659 7.13 42.20 26.09
CA ILE A 659 5.96 43.06 25.89
C ILE A 659 4.72 42.39 26.45
N GLN A 660 3.82 43.17 27.06
CA GLN A 660 2.53 42.68 27.56
C GLN A 660 1.43 43.02 26.57
N ALA A 661 0.61 42.03 26.21
CA ALA A 661 -0.51 42.20 25.29
C ALA A 661 -1.70 41.30 25.66
N SER A 662 -2.88 41.64 25.13
CA SER A 662 -4.09 40.82 25.26
C SER A 662 -4.02 39.51 24.45
N SER A 663 -3.21 39.48 23.39
CA SER A 663 -2.89 38.28 22.62
C SER A 663 -1.49 38.37 22.02
N ALA A 664 -0.84 37.23 21.81
CA ALA A 664 0.50 37.18 21.21
C ALA A 664 0.52 37.81 19.80
N LEU A 665 -0.49 37.50 18.98
CA LEU A 665 -0.62 38.03 17.61
C LEU A 665 -0.72 39.57 17.60
N ALA A 666 -1.65 40.14 18.39
CA ALA A 666 -1.85 41.60 18.42
C ALA A 666 -0.61 42.34 18.95
N GLY A 667 0.06 41.77 19.96
CA GLY A 667 1.30 42.34 20.49
C GLY A 667 2.43 42.37 19.47
N ILE A 668 2.62 41.27 18.72
CA ILE A 668 3.67 41.18 17.69
C ILE A 668 3.38 42.12 16.52
N LEU A 669 2.13 42.16 16.02
CA LEU A 669 1.77 43.02 14.89
C LEU A 669 1.92 44.52 15.20
N LYS A 670 1.53 44.94 16.41
CA LYS A 670 1.71 46.33 16.85
C LYS A 670 3.18 46.72 16.96
N GLU A 671 4.02 45.84 17.48
CA GLU A 671 5.46 46.11 17.57
C GLU A 671 6.11 46.11 16.17
N ALA A 672 5.65 45.24 15.27
CA ALA A 672 6.15 45.09 13.90
C ALA A 672 6.03 46.35 13.03
N GLU A 673 5.11 47.28 13.33
CA GLU A 673 4.98 48.56 12.63
C GLU A 673 6.26 49.42 12.67
N ASN A 674 7.08 49.24 13.71
CA ASN A 674 8.31 50.02 13.92
C ASN A 674 9.56 49.40 13.28
N TYR A 675 9.43 48.28 12.57
CA TYR A 675 10.57 47.53 12.03
C TYR A 675 10.41 47.26 10.54
N ASP A 676 11.53 47.27 9.81
CA ASP A 676 11.55 47.04 8.37
C ASP A 676 11.30 45.56 8.01
N LEU A 677 11.73 44.65 8.90
CA LEU A 677 11.66 43.21 8.70
C LEU A 677 11.24 42.47 9.97
N VAL A 678 10.27 41.56 9.84
CA VAL A 678 9.88 40.60 10.89
C VAL A 678 10.29 39.19 10.50
N ILE A 679 11.02 38.49 11.37
CA ILE A 679 11.42 37.08 11.16
C ILE A 679 10.74 36.20 12.20
N VAL A 680 9.89 35.27 11.75
CA VAL A 680 9.09 34.41 12.64
C VAL A 680 9.41 32.94 12.38
N GLY A 681 9.66 32.17 13.45
CA GLY A 681 9.74 30.72 13.36
C GLY A 681 8.34 30.09 13.22
N ALA A 682 8.18 29.14 12.30
CA ALA A 682 6.95 28.36 12.18
C ALA A 682 6.68 27.51 13.44
N SER A 683 5.42 27.32 13.84
CA SER A 683 5.04 26.43 14.96
C SER A 683 4.76 24.99 14.47
N GLU A 684 5.00 23.99 15.32
CA GLU A 684 4.70 22.56 15.06
C GLU A 684 3.31 22.13 15.58
N GLU A 685 2.32 23.02 15.58
CA GLU A 685 0.98 22.67 16.11
C GLU A 685 0.25 21.65 15.23
N GLY A 686 -0.48 20.73 15.88
CA GLY A 686 -1.18 19.60 15.29
C GLY A 686 -2.28 19.98 14.28
N PHE A 687 -2.65 19.01 13.44
CA PHE A 687 -3.54 19.16 12.28
C PHE A 687 -4.96 19.68 12.62
N ILE A 688 -5.39 19.55 13.87
CA ILE A 688 -6.75 19.87 14.33
C ILE A 688 -6.87 21.37 14.69
N ASP A 689 -5.86 21.96 15.34
CA ASP A 689 -5.87 23.40 15.70
C ASP A 689 -5.66 24.31 14.47
N GLN A 690 -5.01 23.80 13.42
CA GLN A 690 -4.79 24.50 12.15
C GLN A 690 -6.08 24.77 11.37
N PHE A 691 -7.10 23.90 11.50
CA PHE A 691 -8.30 23.96 10.65
C PHE A 691 -9.28 25.06 11.08
N ALA A 692 -9.28 25.46 12.36
CA ALA A 692 -10.20 26.47 12.88
C ALA A 692 -9.64 27.91 12.81
N PHE A 693 -8.33 28.12 13.07
CA PHE A 693 -7.78 29.47 13.23
C PHE A 693 -6.57 29.82 12.33
N GLY A 694 -5.93 28.88 11.62
CA GLY A 694 -4.65 29.15 10.94
C GLY A 694 -3.51 29.42 11.95
N SER A 695 -2.26 29.12 11.60
CA SER A 695 -1.16 29.24 12.57
C SER A 695 -0.83 30.70 12.87
N ILE A 696 -0.51 31.01 14.14
CA ILE A 696 -0.10 32.37 14.57
C ILE A 696 1.04 32.94 13.69
N PRO A 697 2.09 32.17 13.32
CA PRO A 697 3.15 32.64 12.41
C PRO A 697 2.65 33.06 11.03
N GLN A 698 1.69 32.34 10.45
CA GLN A 698 1.10 32.70 9.16
C GLN A 698 0.35 34.03 9.25
N ARG A 699 -0.42 34.24 10.33
CA ARG A 699 -1.14 35.49 10.57
C ARG A 699 -0.20 36.67 10.82
N ILE A 700 0.93 36.45 11.49
CA ILE A 700 1.98 37.47 11.65
C ILE A 700 2.60 37.80 10.29
N ALA A 701 2.98 36.79 9.52
CA ALA A 701 3.59 37.00 8.20
C ALA A 701 2.63 37.70 7.23
N SER A 702 1.32 37.44 7.30
CA SER A 702 0.32 38.13 6.47
C SER A 702 -0.05 39.53 6.96
N GLY A 703 -0.07 39.73 8.27
CA GLY A 703 -0.52 40.97 8.91
C GLY A 703 0.61 41.98 9.15
N ALA A 704 1.88 41.59 8.98
CA ALA A 704 3.01 42.51 9.10
C ALA A 704 2.91 43.60 8.02
N PRO A 705 3.04 44.89 8.39
CA PRO A 705 2.88 46.01 7.46
C PRO A 705 4.03 46.11 6.45
N ASN A 706 5.24 45.67 6.85
CA ASN A 706 6.45 45.69 6.04
C ASN A 706 6.87 44.28 5.60
N SER A 707 8.15 44.06 5.30
CA SER A 707 8.64 42.76 4.84
C SER A 707 8.62 41.72 5.97
N SER A 708 8.34 40.46 5.63
CA SER A 708 8.35 39.35 6.59
C SER A 708 9.04 38.11 6.03
N VAL A 709 9.79 37.41 6.90
CA VAL A 709 10.30 36.06 6.62
C VAL A 709 9.70 35.08 7.63
N MET A 710 9.14 33.99 7.12
CA MET A 710 8.81 32.84 7.94
C MET A 710 9.87 31.76 7.74
N VAL A 711 10.39 31.21 8.85
CA VAL A 711 11.45 30.21 8.85
C VAL A 711 10.93 28.90 9.40
N LYS A 712 11.17 27.80 8.68
CA LYS A 712 10.93 26.45 9.16
C LYS A 712 12.21 25.64 9.07
N GLY A 713 12.61 25.04 10.19
CA GLY A 713 13.74 24.13 10.28
C GLY A 713 13.46 22.75 9.73
N TYR A 714 14.50 22.10 9.22
CA TYR A 714 14.46 20.67 8.93
C TYR A 714 14.46 19.84 10.21
N SER A 715 13.39 19.06 10.42
CA SER A 715 13.35 17.99 11.43
C SER A 715 13.68 16.64 10.75
N GLY A 716 14.75 15.98 11.20
CA GLY A 716 15.41 14.86 10.50
C GLY A 716 14.52 13.71 9.99
N ALA A 717 14.92 13.12 8.87
CA ALA A 717 14.19 12.07 8.13
C ALA A 717 13.98 10.68 8.79
N PRO A 718 14.67 10.20 9.85
CA PRO A 718 14.44 8.82 10.30
C PRO A 718 13.08 8.63 10.97
N GLU A 719 12.49 9.69 11.54
CA GLU A 719 11.18 9.59 12.17
C GLU A 719 10.04 9.70 11.16
N PHE A 720 10.23 10.31 9.98
CA PHE A 720 9.11 10.70 9.12
C PHE A 720 8.44 9.53 8.40
N TRP A 721 9.18 8.54 7.88
CA TRP A 721 8.54 7.42 7.17
C TRP A 721 7.85 6.44 8.13
N ILE A 722 8.52 6.13 9.24
CA ILE A 722 7.99 5.30 10.33
C ILE A 722 6.81 5.99 11.00
N ARG A 723 6.88 7.29 11.33
CA ARG A 723 5.73 8.07 11.85
C ARG A 723 4.67 8.37 10.79
N LYS A 724 4.91 8.20 9.49
CA LYS A 724 3.88 8.41 8.46
C LYS A 724 3.06 7.15 8.23
N THR A 725 3.70 5.98 8.18
CA THR A 725 2.98 4.69 8.15
C THR A 725 2.34 4.40 9.50
N LEU A 726 3.07 4.60 10.60
CA LEU A 726 2.48 4.53 11.93
C LEU A 726 1.50 5.67 12.16
N GLY A 727 1.73 6.88 11.66
CA GLY A 727 0.81 8.02 11.87
C GLY A 727 -0.53 7.87 11.17
N VAL A 728 -0.56 7.17 10.02
CA VAL A 728 -1.83 6.75 9.40
C VAL A 728 -2.53 5.69 10.26
N LEU A 729 -1.77 4.74 10.82
CA LEU A 729 -2.30 3.72 11.73
C LEU A 729 -2.79 4.34 13.05
N PHE A 730 -2.00 5.20 13.70
CA PHE A 730 -2.31 6.00 14.87
C PHE A 730 -3.48 6.96 14.62
N SER A 731 -3.63 7.52 13.41
CA SER A 731 -4.80 8.37 13.10
C SER A 731 -6.12 7.61 13.02
N LEU A 732 -6.08 6.28 12.94
CA LEU A 732 -7.26 5.41 13.01
C LEU A 732 -7.65 5.06 14.46
N PHE A 733 -6.74 5.22 15.42
CA PHE A 733 -6.98 4.95 16.84
C PHE A 733 -7.07 6.25 17.64
N PRO A 734 -8.08 6.45 18.50
CA PRO A 734 -8.12 7.62 19.36
C PRO A 734 -6.98 7.56 20.38
N THR A 735 -6.11 8.58 20.41
CA THR A 735 -5.04 8.69 21.41
C THR A 735 -5.60 9.15 22.76
N LEU A 736 -5.16 8.53 23.85
CA LEU A 736 -5.56 8.92 25.20
C LEU A 736 -4.93 10.26 25.58
N THR A 737 -5.68 11.09 26.30
CA THR A 737 -5.16 12.30 26.96
C THR A 737 -4.17 11.93 28.07
N THR A 738 -3.30 12.86 28.45
CA THR A 738 -2.29 12.62 29.51
C THR A 738 -2.94 12.21 30.84
N GLU A 739 -4.13 12.71 31.16
CA GLU A 739 -4.89 12.34 32.36
C GLU A 739 -5.40 10.90 32.26
N GLU A 740 -6.05 10.52 31.15
CA GLU A 740 -6.51 9.15 30.91
C GLU A 740 -5.34 8.14 30.91
N GLN A 741 -4.18 8.52 30.38
CA GLN A 741 -2.99 7.67 30.40
C GLN A 741 -2.48 7.39 31.81
N LEU A 742 -2.55 8.39 32.72
CA LEU A 742 -2.15 8.23 34.11
C LEU A 742 -3.14 7.35 34.87
N GLU A 743 -4.44 7.55 34.67
CA GLU A 743 -5.49 6.73 35.29
C GLU A 743 -5.38 5.26 34.88
N VAL A 744 -5.31 4.97 33.57
CA VAL A 744 -5.16 3.60 33.05
C VAL A 744 -3.89 2.94 33.60
N ARG A 745 -2.82 3.73 33.74
CA ARG A 745 -1.56 3.25 34.30
C ARG A 745 -1.69 2.91 35.79
N GLU A 746 -2.29 3.79 36.59
CA GLU A 746 -2.48 3.56 38.03
C GLU A 746 -3.36 2.34 38.27
N GLU A 747 -4.48 2.23 37.55
CA GLU A 747 -5.42 1.10 37.64
C GLU A 747 -4.76 -0.23 37.26
N LEU A 748 -3.97 -0.28 36.19
CA LEU A 748 -3.26 -1.50 35.78
C LEU A 748 -2.12 -1.87 36.75
N ILE A 749 -1.44 -0.89 37.35
CA ILE A 749 -0.38 -1.14 38.34
C ILE A 749 -0.97 -1.69 39.63
N GLU A 750 -2.10 -1.15 40.09
CA GLU A 750 -2.78 -1.59 41.31
C GLU A 750 -3.33 -3.02 41.13
N ASN A 751 -4.03 -3.27 40.02
CA ASN A 751 -4.64 -4.58 39.72
C ASN A 751 -3.63 -5.67 39.34
N ALA A 752 -2.39 -5.33 38.98
CA ALA A 752 -1.34 -6.31 38.70
C ALA A 752 -0.70 -6.91 39.97
N GLN A 753 -0.92 -6.31 41.14
CA GLN A 753 -0.35 -6.79 42.40
C GLN A 753 -1.12 -8.01 42.94
N PRO A 754 -0.43 -9.04 43.46
CA PRO A 754 -1.10 -10.25 43.94
C PRO A 754 -1.62 -10.03 45.38
N GLY A 755 -2.81 -9.44 45.49
CA GLY A 755 -3.52 -9.21 46.75
C GLY A 755 -4.22 -10.46 47.30
N ARG A 756 -4.90 -10.35 48.46
CA ARG A 756 -5.67 -11.45 49.05
C ARG A 756 -6.83 -11.89 48.15
N ASP A 757 -7.58 -10.91 47.61
CA ASP A 757 -8.74 -11.17 46.77
C ASP A 757 -8.35 -11.88 45.46
N TYR A 758 -7.19 -11.53 44.91
CA TYR A 758 -6.61 -12.22 43.74
C TYR A 758 -6.44 -13.73 44.00
N PHE A 759 -5.85 -14.12 45.14
CA PHE A 759 -5.67 -15.54 45.47
C PHE A 759 -6.98 -16.26 45.79
N VAL A 760 -7.91 -15.60 46.49
CA VAL A 760 -9.24 -16.18 46.77
C VAL A 760 -9.97 -16.48 45.46
N LEU A 761 -10.01 -15.52 44.54
CA LEU A 761 -10.66 -15.69 43.24
C LEU A 761 -9.94 -16.73 42.37
N ILE A 762 -8.61 -16.82 42.41
CA ILE A 762 -7.86 -17.88 41.70
C ILE A 762 -8.20 -19.25 42.26
N VAL A 763 -8.21 -19.45 43.58
CA VAL A 763 -8.51 -20.76 44.17
C VAL A 763 -9.95 -21.18 43.84
N LEU A 764 -10.92 -20.27 43.97
CA LEU A 764 -12.32 -20.54 43.66
C LEU A 764 -12.54 -20.82 42.16
N SER A 765 -11.99 -19.98 41.27
CA SER A 765 -12.09 -20.21 39.82
C SER A 765 -11.41 -21.51 39.39
N SER A 766 -10.27 -21.86 39.99
CA SER A 766 -9.56 -23.11 39.68
C SER A 766 -10.35 -24.34 40.12
N LEU A 767 -11.02 -24.28 41.27
CA LEU A 767 -11.92 -25.33 41.75
C LEU A 767 -13.12 -25.51 40.81
N ILE A 768 -13.78 -24.41 40.42
CA ILE A 768 -14.93 -24.44 39.50
C ILE A 768 -14.49 -24.93 38.11
N ALA A 769 -13.33 -24.50 37.61
CA ALA A 769 -12.79 -24.93 36.32
C ALA A 769 -12.48 -26.43 36.32
N ALA A 770 -11.77 -26.93 37.35
CA ALA A 770 -11.44 -28.35 37.45
C ALA A 770 -12.70 -29.23 37.53
N LEU A 771 -13.71 -28.83 38.32
CA LEU A 771 -14.98 -29.54 38.40
C LEU A 771 -15.78 -29.44 37.10
N GLY A 772 -15.83 -28.27 36.46
CA GLY A 772 -16.52 -28.07 35.18
C GLY A 772 -15.93 -28.91 34.05
N LEU A 773 -14.61 -29.07 34.02
CA LEU A 773 -13.90 -29.94 33.09
C LEU A 773 -14.22 -31.43 33.36
N LEU A 774 -14.21 -31.86 34.62
CA LEU A 774 -14.55 -33.23 35.00
C LEU A 774 -16.03 -33.58 34.74
N LEU A 775 -16.93 -32.59 34.81
CA LEU A 775 -18.35 -32.74 34.50
C LEU A 775 -18.68 -32.60 33.01
N ASP A 776 -17.68 -32.36 32.15
CA ASP A 776 -17.84 -32.07 30.73
C ASP A 776 -18.88 -30.97 30.46
N SER A 777 -18.86 -29.89 31.27
CA SER A 777 -19.85 -28.82 31.24
C SER A 777 -19.25 -27.49 30.76
N PRO A 778 -19.39 -27.13 29.47
CA PRO A 778 -18.86 -25.89 28.92
C PRO A 778 -19.37 -24.65 29.69
N ALA A 779 -20.63 -24.68 30.14
CA ALA A 779 -21.24 -23.59 30.89
C ALA A 779 -20.58 -23.33 32.25
N VAL A 780 -20.23 -24.40 32.99
CA VAL A 780 -19.53 -24.28 34.29
C VAL A 780 -18.09 -23.82 34.07
N VAL A 781 -17.43 -24.30 33.01
CA VAL A 781 -16.09 -23.85 32.64
C VAL A 781 -16.11 -22.36 32.29
N ILE A 782 -17.12 -21.86 31.56
CA ILE A 782 -17.32 -20.42 31.31
C ILE A 782 -17.55 -19.64 32.61
N GLY A 783 -18.35 -20.19 33.53
CA GLY A 783 -18.54 -19.61 34.87
C GLY A 783 -17.24 -19.44 35.64
N ALA A 784 -16.32 -20.40 35.56
CA ALA A 784 -15.00 -20.30 36.16
C ALA A 784 -14.12 -19.21 35.51
N MET A 785 -14.17 -19.08 34.18
CA MET A 785 -13.44 -18.06 33.43
C MET A 785 -13.85 -16.65 33.86
N LEU A 786 -15.15 -16.41 34.09
CA LEU A 786 -15.67 -15.10 34.51
C LEU A 786 -15.10 -14.62 35.86
N VAL A 787 -14.71 -15.55 36.73
CA VAL A 787 -14.22 -15.27 38.08
C VAL A 787 -12.69 -15.10 38.12
N ALA A 788 -11.96 -15.63 37.14
CA ALA A 788 -10.50 -15.72 37.17
C ALA A 788 -9.80 -14.36 36.92
N PRO A 789 -9.00 -13.84 37.88
CA PRO A 789 -8.38 -12.51 37.78
C PRO A 789 -7.01 -12.50 37.06
N LEU A 790 -6.77 -13.42 36.12
CA LEU A 790 -5.45 -13.57 35.47
C LEU A 790 -5.14 -12.49 34.41
N MET A 791 -6.17 -11.78 33.94
CA MET A 791 -6.02 -10.76 32.90
C MET A 791 -5.14 -9.59 33.33
N SER A 792 -5.36 -9.06 34.54
CA SER A 792 -4.72 -7.81 34.98
C SER A 792 -3.20 -7.93 35.14
N PRO A 793 -2.64 -8.99 35.74
CA PRO A 793 -1.18 -9.19 35.77
C PRO A 793 -0.54 -9.32 34.38
N ILE A 794 -1.23 -9.94 33.41
CA ILE A 794 -0.70 -10.13 32.05
C ILE A 794 -0.67 -8.80 31.28
N LEU A 795 -1.69 -7.97 31.45
CA LEU A 795 -1.70 -6.63 30.86
C LEU A 795 -0.76 -5.67 31.59
N GLY A 796 -0.57 -5.82 32.91
CA GLY A 796 0.48 -5.14 33.66
C GLY A 796 1.90 -5.49 33.17
N PHE A 797 2.13 -6.77 32.83
CA PHE A 797 3.37 -7.21 32.19
C PHE A 797 3.57 -6.51 30.84
N SER A 798 2.52 -6.43 30.01
CA SER A 798 2.55 -5.74 28.72
C SER A 798 2.89 -4.25 28.87
N LEU A 799 2.22 -3.57 29.79
CA LEU A 799 2.43 -2.15 30.11
C LEU A 799 3.87 -1.89 30.60
N SER A 800 4.41 -2.78 31.44
CA SER A 800 5.77 -2.64 31.97
C SER A 800 6.85 -2.65 30.89
N ILE A 801 6.64 -3.40 29.80
CA ILE A 801 7.57 -3.44 28.67
C ILE A 801 7.48 -2.16 27.84
N VAL A 802 6.26 -1.64 27.62
CA VAL A 802 6.02 -0.37 26.92
C VAL A 802 6.64 0.81 27.66
N LEU A 803 6.51 0.84 28.99
CA LEU A 803 7.07 1.90 29.85
C LEU A 803 8.56 1.69 30.18
N GLY A 804 9.08 0.47 30.04
CA GLY A 804 10.45 0.12 30.42
C GLY A 804 10.65 0.05 31.96
N GLU A 805 9.63 -0.32 32.71
CA GLU A 805 9.65 -0.34 34.18
C GLU A 805 9.91 -1.74 34.74
N VAL A 806 11.15 -1.97 35.20
CA VAL A 806 11.60 -3.29 35.68
C VAL A 806 10.86 -3.73 36.94
N ARG A 807 10.47 -2.79 37.82
CA ARG A 807 9.75 -3.13 39.05
C ARG A 807 8.38 -3.71 38.72
N LEU A 808 7.59 -3.04 37.87
CA LEU A 808 6.29 -3.51 37.43
C LEU A 808 6.39 -4.83 36.64
N LEU A 809 7.42 -4.98 35.80
CA LEU A 809 7.70 -6.21 35.06
C LEU A 809 7.88 -7.40 36.01
N ARG A 810 8.69 -7.22 37.05
CA ARG A 810 8.93 -8.26 38.06
C ARG A 810 7.67 -8.59 38.85
N THR A 811 6.96 -7.57 39.34
CA THR A 811 5.72 -7.76 40.11
C THR A 811 4.67 -8.51 39.29
N SER A 812 4.45 -8.11 38.04
CA SER A 812 3.49 -8.76 37.14
C SER A 812 3.86 -10.22 36.86
N LEU A 813 5.14 -10.50 36.62
CA LEU A 813 5.62 -11.86 36.39
C LEU A 813 5.47 -12.74 37.65
N GLU A 814 5.76 -12.19 38.83
CA GLU A 814 5.56 -12.89 40.10
C GLU A 814 4.08 -13.19 40.37
N SER A 815 3.16 -12.27 40.06
CA SER A 815 1.71 -12.48 40.18
C SER A 815 1.21 -13.59 39.25
N VAL A 816 1.62 -13.57 37.98
CA VAL A 816 1.27 -14.60 36.99
C VAL A 816 1.79 -15.96 37.47
N PHE A 817 3.07 -16.03 37.86
CA PHE A 817 3.68 -17.29 38.30
C PHE A 817 2.98 -17.88 39.53
N LYS A 818 2.70 -17.06 40.56
CA LYS A 818 1.99 -17.51 41.77
C LYS A 818 0.56 -17.96 41.44
N GLY A 819 -0.13 -17.26 40.54
CA GLY A 819 -1.46 -17.63 40.09
C GLY A 819 -1.48 -18.99 39.37
N VAL A 820 -0.55 -19.20 38.44
CA VAL A 820 -0.37 -20.46 37.71
C VAL A 820 -0.13 -21.63 38.66
N MET A 821 0.79 -21.47 39.61
CA MET A 821 1.09 -22.53 40.59
C MET A 821 -0.14 -22.85 41.45
N ALA A 822 -0.86 -21.83 41.92
CA ALA A 822 -2.07 -22.05 42.71
C ALA A 822 -3.14 -22.81 41.92
N THR A 823 -3.40 -22.44 40.66
CA THR A 823 -4.38 -23.13 39.80
C THR A 823 -4.01 -24.58 39.56
N ILE A 824 -2.73 -24.86 39.25
CA ILE A 824 -2.25 -26.23 39.02
C ILE A 824 -2.39 -27.05 40.31
N ILE A 825 -1.96 -26.53 41.45
CA ILE A 825 -2.05 -27.25 42.74
C ILE A 825 -3.49 -27.57 43.11
N VAL A 826 -4.41 -26.60 42.99
CA VAL A 826 -5.83 -26.82 43.28
C VAL A 826 -6.41 -27.87 42.33
N SER A 827 -6.09 -27.79 41.04
CA SER A 827 -6.60 -28.74 40.04
C SER A 827 -6.03 -30.16 40.23
N ILE A 828 -4.77 -30.29 40.68
CA ILE A 828 -4.19 -31.58 41.07
C ILE A 828 -4.94 -32.16 42.26
N LEU A 829 -5.21 -31.36 43.31
CA LEU A 829 -5.95 -31.82 44.48
C LEU A 829 -7.36 -32.28 44.12
N VAL A 830 -8.05 -31.54 43.25
CA VAL A 830 -9.38 -31.93 42.75
C VAL A 830 -9.30 -33.23 41.94
N GLY A 831 -8.33 -33.36 41.04
CA GLY A 831 -8.13 -34.58 40.26
C GLY A 831 -7.81 -35.81 41.12
N LEU A 832 -6.98 -35.66 42.16
CA LEU A 832 -6.64 -36.75 43.09
C LEU A 832 -7.82 -37.19 43.97
N LEU A 833 -8.70 -36.27 44.34
CA LEU A 833 -9.89 -36.55 45.15
C LEU A 833 -11.09 -37.05 44.32
N SER A 834 -11.07 -36.82 43.00
CA SER A 834 -12.15 -37.18 42.09
C SER A 834 -12.19 -38.70 41.81
N PRO A 835 -13.38 -39.34 41.88
CA PRO A 835 -13.56 -40.71 41.42
C PRO A 835 -13.63 -40.83 39.88
N LEU A 836 -13.85 -39.71 39.17
CA LEU A 836 -13.90 -39.64 37.71
C LEU A 836 -12.50 -39.40 37.16
N LYS A 837 -11.91 -40.41 36.49
CA LYS A 837 -10.55 -40.37 35.92
C LYS A 837 -10.51 -40.32 34.39
N GLU A 838 -11.66 -40.39 33.74
CA GLU A 838 -11.75 -40.38 32.28
C GLU A 838 -11.49 -38.98 31.72
N MET A 839 -10.91 -38.93 30.52
CA MET A 839 -10.67 -37.69 29.79
C MET A 839 -11.96 -37.26 29.11
N THR A 840 -12.57 -36.18 29.59
CA THR A 840 -13.76 -35.59 28.99
C THR A 840 -13.44 -34.84 27.70
N SER A 841 -14.47 -34.57 26.89
CA SER A 841 -14.30 -33.87 25.60
C SER A 841 -13.74 -32.46 25.79
N GLU A 842 -14.16 -31.76 26.84
CA GLU A 842 -13.64 -30.44 27.21
C GLU A 842 -12.16 -30.47 27.65
N ILE A 843 -11.69 -31.57 28.27
CA ILE A 843 -10.28 -31.73 28.62
C ILE A 843 -9.45 -31.95 27.36
N ILE A 844 -9.87 -32.89 26.49
CA ILE A 844 -9.16 -33.26 25.26
C ILE A 844 -9.00 -32.04 24.34
N ALA A 845 -10.05 -31.23 24.19
CA ALA A 845 -10.06 -30.03 23.37
C ALA A 845 -8.96 -29.00 23.74
N ARG A 846 -8.39 -29.06 24.95
CA ARG A 846 -7.32 -28.15 25.41
C ARG A 846 -5.93 -28.76 25.41
N THR A 847 -5.77 -30.01 24.97
CA THR A 847 -4.48 -30.71 24.90
C THR A 847 -3.80 -30.60 23.54
N GLN A 848 -4.52 -30.15 22.51
CA GLN A 848 -4.03 -30.10 21.13
C GLN A 848 -3.96 -28.64 20.62
N PRO A 849 -2.92 -27.87 20.99
CA PRO A 849 -2.81 -26.48 20.58
C PRO A 849 -2.60 -26.33 19.07
N THR A 850 -3.26 -25.33 18.49
CA THR A 850 -3.21 -25.02 17.06
C THR A 850 -2.74 -23.59 16.81
N LEU A 851 -2.39 -23.26 15.56
CA LEU A 851 -2.12 -21.86 15.18
C LEU A 851 -3.37 -20.98 15.29
N LEU A 852 -4.58 -21.56 15.26
CA LEU A 852 -5.82 -20.81 15.43
C LEU A 852 -5.95 -20.27 16.86
N ASP A 853 -5.52 -21.03 17.87
CA ASP A 853 -5.50 -20.59 19.26
C ASP A 853 -4.62 -19.36 19.46
N LEU A 854 -3.49 -19.30 18.76
CA LEU A 854 -2.61 -18.13 18.74
C LEU A 854 -3.33 -16.89 18.19
N PHE A 855 -4.08 -17.00 17.10
CA PHE A 855 -4.85 -15.87 16.55
C PHE A 855 -5.98 -15.43 17.48
N ILE A 856 -6.66 -16.38 18.13
CA ILE A 856 -7.69 -16.08 19.13
C ILE A 856 -7.07 -15.34 20.30
N ALA A 857 -5.93 -15.80 20.83
CA ALA A 857 -5.21 -15.12 21.91
C ALA A 857 -4.75 -13.71 21.54
N LEU A 858 -4.29 -13.51 20.29
CA LEU A 858 -3.93 -12.19 19.77
C LEU A 858 -5.13 -11.24 19.77
N ALA A 859 -6.27 -11.68 19.22
CA ALA A 859 -7.49 -10.88 19.17
C ALA A 859 -8.02 -10.57 20.57
N SER A 860 -8.05 -11.55 21.47
CA SER A 860 -8.46 -11.39 22.87
C SER A 860 -7.57 -10.39 23.62
N GLY A 861 -6.24 -10.45 23.42
CA GLY A 861 -5.31 -9.49 24.03
C GLY A 861 -5.48 -8.07 23.50
N MET A 862 -5.74 -7.92 22.19
CA MET A 862 -6.01 -6.60 21.60
C MET A 862 -7.32 -6.01 22.15
N ALA A 863 -8.39 -6.82 22.21
CA ALA A 863 -9.68 -6.41 22.75
C ALA A 863 -9.59 -6.06 24.24
N GLY A 864 -8.86 -6.86 25.03
CA GLY A 864 -8.67 -6.63 26.47
C GLY A 864 -7.91 -5.34 26.76
N ALA A 865 -6.75 -5.14 26.11
CA ALA A 865 -5.98 -3.91 26.28
C ALA A 865 -6.74 -2.66 25.83
N TYR A 866 -7.53 -2.76 24.76
CA TYR A 866 -8.34 -1.63 24.27
C TYR A 866 -9.49 -1.30 25.23
N ALA A 867 -10.24 -2.30 25.70
CA ALA A 867 -11.37 -2.10 26.60
C ALA A 867 -10.94 -1.57 27.97
N LEU A 868 -9.84 -2.09 28.55
CA LEU A 868 -9.30 -1.58 29.82
C LEU A 868 -8.75 -0.17 29.73
N SER A 869 -8.35 0.27 28.53
CA SER A 869 -7.84 1.62 28.33
C SER A 869 -8.95 2.66 28.09
N ARG A 870 -10.23 2.24 28.06
CA ARG A 870 -11.37 3.08 27.66
C ARG A 870 -12.50 2.95 28.69
N LYS A 871 -12.81 4.05 29.38
CA LYS A 871 -13.92 4.12 30.36
C LYS A 871 -15.29 3.77 29.76
N ASP A 872 -15.50 4.05 28.47
CA ASP A 872 -16.78 3.83 27.79
C ASP A 872 -17.00 2.37 27.33
N VAL A 873 -16.00 1.50 27.49
CA VAL A 873 -16.04 0.12 27.00
C VAL A 873 -15.97 -0.83 28.17
N SER A 874 -16.96 -1.72 28.27
CA SER A 874 -16.97 -2.73 29.34
C SER A 874 -15.77 -3.67 29.23
N ALA A 875 -14.92 -3.68 30.25
CA ALA A 875 -13.79 -4.61 30.37
C ALA A 875 -14.22 -6.08 30.62
N ALA A 876 -15.50 -6.30 30.97
CA ALA A 876 -16.01 -7.63 31.31
C ALA A 876 -15.98 -8.58 30.10
N LEU A 877 -16.39 -8.14 28.91
CA LEU A 877 -16.53 -8.99 27.73
C LEU A 877 -15.17 -9.52 27.20
N PRO A 878 -14.14 -8.68 26.98
CA PRO A 878 -12.80 -9.18 26.63
C PRO A 878 -12.12 -9.93 27.78
N GLY A 879 -12.45 -9.58 29.03
CA GLY A 879 -12.00 -10.32 30.21
C GLY A 879 -12.40 -11.78 30.19
N VAL A 880 -13.64 -12.10 29.77
CA VAL A 880 -14.10 -13.49 29.58
C VAL A 880 -13.25 -14.21 28.54
N ALA A 881 -12.98 -13.57 27.40
CA ALA A 881 -12.23 -14.18 26.31
C ALA A 881 -10.76 -14.45 26.69
N ILE A 882 -10.13 -13.55 27.45
CA ILE A 882 -8.77 -13.74 28.00
C ILE A 882 -8.77 -14.87 29.03
N ALA A 883 -9.74 -14.89 29.94
CA ALA A 883 -9.84 -15.95 30.95
C ALA A 883 -10.13 -17.32 30.31
N ALA A 884 -10.91 -17.37 29.23
CA ALA A 884 -11.18 -18.58 28.45
C ALA A 884 -9.94 -19.23 27.85
N ALA A 885 -8.97 -18.40 27.48
CA ALA A 885 -7.69 -18.82 26.93
C ALA A 885 -6.67 -19.24 28.01
N LEU A 886 -6.93 -18.98 29.31
CA LEU A 886 -5.91 -19.12 30.36
C LEU A 886 -6.31 -20.10 31.48
N ALA A 887 -7.48 -19.93 32.10
CA ALA A 887 -7.84 -20.70 33.28
C ALA A 887 -8.11 -22.20 32.98
N PRO A 888 -8.87 -22.58 31.93
CA PRO A 888 -9.12 -23.99 31.64
C PRO A 888 -7.86 -24.78 31.24
N PRO A 889 -6.97 -24.28 30.35
CA PRO A 889 -5.72 -24.99 30.05
C PRO A 889 -4.87 -25.26 31.30
N LEU A 890 -4.77 -24.32 32.24
CA LEU A 890 -4.06 -24.54 33.50
C LEU A 890 -4.72 -25.60 34.39
N ALA A 891 -6.05 -25.65 34.41
CA ALA A 891 -6.78 -26.69 35.13
C ALA A 891 -6.56 -28.06 34.48
N VAL A 892 -6.54 -28.14 33.15
CA VAL A 892 -6.19 -29.36 32.40
C VAL A 892 -4.76 -29.81 32.69
N VAL A 893 -3.79 -28.89 32.82
CA VAL A 893 -2.43 -29.24 33.25
C VAL A 893 -2.45 -29.95 34.60
N GLY A 894 -3.17 -29.40 35.59
CA GLY A 894 -3.26 -30.02 36.92
C GLY A 894 -4.00 -31.36 36.93
N LEU A 895 -5.13 -31.47 36.22
CA LEU A 895 -5.88 -32.72 36.07
C LEU A 895 -5.08 -33.79 35.33
N GLY A 896 -4.37 -33.42 34.25
CA GLY A 896 -3.50 -34.33 33.50
C GLY A 896 -2.35 -34.88 34.35
N ILE A 897 -1.74 -34.03 35.19
CA ILE A 897 -0.71 -34.46 36.17
C ILE A 897 -1.32 -35.42 37.20
N ALA A 898 -2.51 -35.12 37.75
CA ALA A 898 -3.19 -35.99 38.71
C ALA A 898 -3.52 -37.37 38.13
N ASN A 899 -3.89 -37.43 36.85
CA ASN A 899 -4.21 -38.67 36.14
C ASN A 899 -2.99 -39.40 35.55
N GLY A 900 -1.77 -38.86 35.72
CA GLY A 900 -0.53 -39.44 35.17
C GLY A 900 -0.36 -39.26 33.65
N ASN A 901 -1.23 -38.50 32.98
CA ASN A 901 -1.15 -38.21 31.55
C ASN A 901 -0.32 -36.94 31.30
N PHE A 902 1.00 -37.11 31.31
CA PHE A 902 1.95 -36.01 31.08
C PHE A 902 1.91 -35.43 29.66
N GLN A 903 1.44 -36.19 28.68
CA GLN A 903 1.31 -35.72 27.31
C GLN A 903 0.18 -34.69 27.18
N ALA A 904 -0.99 -34.98 27.75
CA ALA A 904 -2.11 -34.06 27.84
C ALA A 904 -1.73 -32.79 28.63
N ALA A 905 -1.04 -32.95 29.76
CA ALA A 905 -0.55 -31.83 30.55
C ALA A 905 0.46 -30.97 29.78
N GLY A 906 1.37 -31.58 29.01
CA GLY A 906 2.33 -30.87 28.16
C GLY A 906 1.67 -30.05 27.06
N GLY A 907 0.66 -30.62 26.39
CA GLY A 907 -0.10 -29.92 25.34
C GLY A 907 -0.89 -28.72 25.87
N ALA A 908 -1.57 -28.89 27.01
CA ALA A 908 -2.29 -27.80 27.67
C ALA A 908 -1.37 -26.71 28.24
N LEU A 909 -0.18 -27.08 28.72
CA LEU A 909 0.84 -26.12 29.16
C LEU A 909 1.37 -25.30 27.98
N LEU A 910 1.60 -25.94 26.82
CA LEU A 910 2.02 -25.27 25.60
C LEU A 910 0.95 -24.29 25.10
N LEU A 911 -0.33 -24.69 25.13
CA LEU A 911 -1.46 -23.81 24.82
C LEU A 911 -1.46 -22.57 25.73
N PHE A 912 -1.31 -22.77 27.05
CA PHE A 912 -1.26 -21.68 28.02
C PHE A 912 -0.10 -20.70 27.79
N VAL A 913 1.12 -21.22 27.59
CA VAL A 913 2.33 -20.40 27.36
C VAL A 913 2.18 -19.58 26.08
N THR A 914 1.64 -20.18 25.03
CA THR A 914 1.34 -19.50 23.76
C THR A 914 0.36 -18.34 23.99
N ASN A 915 -0.71 -18.58 24.75
CA ASN A 915 -1.73 -17.58 25.02
C ASN A 915 -1.18 -16.40 25.83
N ILE A 916 -0.41 -16.64 26.89
CA ILE A 916 0.23 -15.56 27.67
C ILE A 916 1.12 -14.67 26.81
N ILE A 917 2.01 -15.28 26.01
CA ILE A 917 2.99 -14.52 25.23
C ILE A 917 2.28 -13.71 24.14
N THR A 918 1.27 -14.29 23.50
CA THR A 918 0.53 -13.63 22.42
C THR A 918 -0.37 -12.52 22.94
N ILE A 919 -1.11 -12.74 24.04
CA ILE A 919 -1.91 -11.70 24.72
C ILE A 919 -1.00 -10.55 25.17
N SER A 920 0.19 -10.87 25.68
CA SER A 920 1.15 -9.86 26.14
C SER A 920 1.71 -9.01 24.99
N LEU A 921 2.00 -9.62 23.84
CA LEU A 921 2.40 -8.89 22.63
C LEU A 921 1.27 -8.01 22.10
N ALA A 922 0.05 -8.54 22.05
CA ALA A 922 -1.13 -7.79 21.63
C ALA A 922 -1.39 -6.56 22.51
N GLY A 923 -1.31 -6.71 23.82
CA GLY A 923 -1.47 -5.60 24.77
C GLY A 923 -0.39 -4.53 24.60
N MET A 924 0.86 -4.94 24.40
CA MET A 924 1.97 -4.02 24.11
C MET A 924 1.70 -3.17 22.85
N VAL A 925 1.20 -3.79 21.78
CA VAL A 925 0.86 -3.10 20.54
C VAL A 925 -0.26 -2.09 20.78
N ILE A 926 -1.33 -2.46 21.48
CA ILE A 926 -2.46 -1.56 21.74
C ILE A 926 -2.06 -0.40 22.65
N PHE A 927 -1.34 -0.64 23.76
CA PHE A 927 -0.86 0.44 24.63
C PHE A 927 0.05 1.41 23.88
N ALA A 928 0.94 0.91 23.02
CA ALA A 928 1.75 1.75 22.15
C ALA A 928 0.88 2.57 21.19
N LEU A 929 -0.16 1.97 20.58
CA LEU A 929 -1.10 2.62 19.66
C LEU A 929 -1.97 3.71 20.33
N LEU A 930 -2.31 3.54 21.61
CA LEU A 930 -3.09 4.51 22.37
C LEU A 930 -2.26 5.71 22.87
N GLY A 931 -0.96 5.73 22.58
CA GLY A 931 -0.05 6.83 22.92
C GLY A 931 0.66 6.68 24.27
N ILE A 932 0.57 5.52 24.91
CA ILE A 932 1.27 5.25 26.18
C ILE A 932 2.76 5.12 25.90
N HIS A 933 3.54 6.09 26.39
CA HIS A 933 4.98 6.19 26.17
C HIS A 933 5.69 6.59 27.48
N PRO A 934 6.99 6.26 27.63
CA PRO A 934 7.74 6.69 28.81
C PRO A 934 7.85 8.22 28.88
N LEU A 935 7.43 8.79 30.02
CA LEU A 935 7.44 10.25 30.30
C LEU A 935 8.85 10.87 30.24
N ASN A 936 9.90 10.06 30.46
CA ASN A 936 11.30 10.48 30.41
C ASN A 936 12.07 9.72 29.31
N LEU A 937 12.49 10.42 28.27
CA LEU A 937 13.24 9.88 27.12
C LEU A 937 14.75 9.66 27.41
N GLN A 938 15.09 9.12 28.58
CA GLN A 938 16.47 8.75 28.87
C GLN A 938 16.92 7.61 27.94
N PRO A 939 18.18 7.62 27.45
CA PRO A 939 18.68 6.62 26.50
C PRO A 939 18.63 5.18 27.06
N GLU A 940 18.76 5.02 28.38
CA GLU A 940 18.67 3.71 29.04
C GLU A 940 17.26 3.10 28.96
N ILE A 941 16.21 3.91 29.14
CA ILE A 941 14.81 3.47 29.07
C ILE A 941 14.49 3.04 27.65
N LYS A 942 14.91 3.81 26.64
CA LYS A 942 14.75 3.47 25.21
C LYS A 942 15.40 2.13 24.85
N LYS A 943 16.59 1.86 25.39
CA LYS A 943 17.30 0.58 25.19
C LYS A 943 16.54 -0.59 25.83
N ARG A 944 15.96 -0.38 27.01
CA ARG A 944 15.19 -1.41 27.73
C ARG A 944 13.88 -1.76 27.01
N VAL A 945 13.12 -0.75 26.58
CA VAL A 945 11.90 -0.92 25.78
C VAL A 945 12.20 -1.68 24.49
N ARG A 946 13.24 -1.29 23.75
CA ARG A 946 13.65 -1.97 22.51
C ARG A 946 14.01 -3.45 22.74
N ARG A 947 14.75 -3.75 23.82
CA ARG A 947 15.09 -5.13 24.20
C ARG A 947 13.85 -5.95 24.55
N GLY A 948 12.90 -5.37 25.30
CA GLY A 948 11.64 -6.02 25.64
C GLY A 948 10.79 -6.36 24.42
N ILE A 949 10.61 -5.41 23.50
CA ILE A 949 9.89 -5.64 22.23
C ILE A 949 10.57 -6.74 21.41
N THR A 950 11.90 -6.67 21.25
CA THR A 950 12.65 -7.66 20.47
C THR A 950 12.55 -9.06 21.11
N GLY A 951 12.59 -9.15 22.45
CA GLY A 951 12.42 -10.39 23.18
C GLY A 951 11.04 -11.03 22.99
N MET A 952 9.98 -10.24 23.02
CA MET A 952 8.61 -10.74 22.79
C MET A 952 8.40 -11.26 21.37
N ILE A 953 8.92 -10.55 20.36
CA ILE A 953 8.86 -11.00 18.96
C ILE A 953 9.59 -12.34 18.79
N PHE A 954 10.77 -12.47 19.40
CA PHE A 954 11.55 -13.72 19.36
C PHE A 954 10.79 -14.88 20.01
N LEU A 955 10.16 -14.66 21.17
CA LEU A 955 9.36 -15.68 21.87
C LEU A 955 8.17 -16.16 21.05
N VAL A 956 7.44 -15.26 20.37
CA VAL A 956 6.32 -15.65 19.49
C VAL A 956 6.80 -16.50 18.32
N VAL A 957 7.90 -16.11 17.67
CA VAL A 957 8.48 -16.89 16.55
C VAL A 957 8.91 -18.28 17.04
N LEU A 958 9.56 -18.35 18.20
CA LEU A 958 10.02 -19.60 18.80
C LEU A 958 8.85 -20.58 19.07
N ILE A 959 7.71 -20.08 19.55
CA ILE A 959 6.53 -20.88 19.91
C ILE A 959 5.70 -21.27 18.67
N THR A 960 5.75 -20.47 17.61
CA THR A 960 5.02 -20.77 16.36
C THR A 960 5.53 -22.06 15.70
N ILE A 961 6.82 -22.39 15.86
CA ILE A 961 7.45 -23.59 15.29
C ILE A 961 6.82 -24.89 15.82
N PRO A 962 6.81 -25.18 17.14
CA PRO A 962 6.20 -26.40 17.67
C PRO A 962 4.69 -26.47 17.41
N LEU A 963 3.97 -25.34 17.44
CA LEU A 963 2.55 -25.30 17.08
C LEU A 963 2.31 -25.69 15.61
N GLY A 964 3.15 -25.20 14.69
CA GLY A 964 3.07 -25.56 13.28
C GLY A 964 3.30 -27.05 13.05
N ILE A 965 4.25 -27.65 13.77
CA ILE A 965 4.53 -29.09 13.71
C ILE A 965 3.34 -29.90 14.23
N ILE A 966 2.80 -29.54 15.41
CA ILE A 966 1.64 -30.22 16.02
C ILE A 966 0.42 -30.11 15.10
N MET A 967 0.12 -28.92 14.59
CA MET A 967 -1.03 -28.70 13.72
C MET A 967 -0.92 -29.46 12.39
N ASN A 968 0.28 -29.54 11.82
CA ASN A 968 0.52 -30.37 10.63
C ASN A 968 0.24 -31.86 10.92
N GLY A 969 0.65 -32.36 12.10
CA GLY A 969 0.32 -33.71 12.54
C GLY A 969 -1.19 -33.93 12.72
N ILE A 970 -1.91 -32.97 13.29
CA ILE A 970 -3.38 -33.04 13.44
C ILE A 970 -4.07 -33.08 12.08
N ILE A 971 -3.65 -32.24 11.13
CA ILE A 971 -4.20 -32.22 9.77
C ILE A 971 -3.98 -33.57 9.08
N GLN A 972 -2.77 -34.13 9.19
CA GLN A 972 -2.47 -35.46 8.63
C GLN A 972 -3.34 -36.55 9.27
N ASN A 973 -3.42 -36.59 10.60
CA ASN A 973 -4.23 -37.59 11.30
C ASN A 973 -5.72 -37.51 10.95
N SER A 974 -6.25 -36.29 10.80
CA SER A 974 -7.65 -36.05 10.42
C SER A 974 -7.93 -36.41 8.95
N GLN A 975 -6.94 -36.28 8.06
CA GLN A 975 -7.05 -36.75 6.67
C GLN A 975 -7.06 -38.28 6.63
N GLU A 976 -6.15 -38.92 7.36
CA GLU A 976 -6.11 -40.38 7.49
C GLU A 976 -7.42 -40.94 8.07
N ASP A 977 -7.99 -40.30 9.10
CA ASP A 977 -9.30 -40.69 9.67
C ASP A 977 -10.43 -40.60 8.65
N GLN A 978 -10.48 -39.52 7.89
CA GLN A 978 -11.50 -39.34 6.87
C GLN A 978 -11.38 -40.40 5.77
N ILE A 979 -10.16 -40.76 5.37
CA ILE A 979 -9.90 -41.84 4.41
C ILE A 979 -10.39 -43.18 4.99
N ILE A 980 -10.01 -43.51 6.22
CA ILE A 980 -10.43 -44.75 6.89
C ILE A 980 -11.95 -44.82 7.00
N GLN A 981 -12.59 -43.74 7.44
CA GLN A 981 -14.04 -43.66 7.59
C GLN A 981 -14.76 -43.79 6.23
N THR A 982 -14.27 -43.11 5.18
CA THR A 982 -14.86 -43.19 3.83
C THR A 982 -14.76 -44.60 3.27
N VAL A 983 -13.59 -45.25 3.40
CA VAL A 983 -13.39 -46.61 2.88
C VAL A 983 -14.24 -47.64 3.63
N LEU A 984 -14.46 -47.45 4.94
CA LEU A 984 -15.32 -48.32 5.74
C LEU A 984 -16.82 -48.06 5.47
N GLU A 985 -17.25 -46.82 5.29
CA GLU A 985 -18.65 -46.46 5.00
C GLU A 985 -19.08 -46.82 3.57
N ASP A 986 -18.21 -46.69 2.57
CA ASP A 986 -18.50 -47.00 1.16
C ASP A 986 -18.34 -48.49 0.83
N SER A 987 -17.86 -49.31 1.77
CA SER A 987 -17.68 -50.74 1.54
C SER A 987 -19.05 -51.45 1.49
N PRO A 988 -19.47 -52.01 0.34
CA PRO A 988 -20.78 -52.64 0.16
C PRO A 988 -20.96 -53.93 0.99
N LEU A 989 -19.91 -54.36 1.68
CA LEU A 989 -19.83 -55.56 2.50
C LEU A 989 -20.24 -55.30 3.97
N LEU A 990 -20.38 -54.03 4.39
CA LEU A 990 -20.67 -53.63 5.77
C LEU A 990 -22.09 -53.01 5.85
N GLU A 991 -23.05 -53.72 6.46
CA GLU A 991 -24.43 -53.23 6.60
C GLU A 991 -24.59 -52.33 7.83
N LYS A 992 -24.61 -51.01 7.62
CA LYS A 992 -24.91 -49.93 8.60
C LYS A 992 -24.03 -49.92 9.86
N ILE A 993 -22.96 -49.13 9.79
CA ILE A 993 -22.07 -48.79 10.91
C ILE A 993 -22.84 -47.95 11.94
N ILE A 994 -22.78 -48.34 13.22
CA ILE A 994 -23.43 -47.59 14.33
C ILE A 994 -22.40 -46.86 15.18
N ASP A 995 -21.21 -47.42 15.38
CA ASP A 995 -20.12 -46.78 16.13
C ASP A 995 -18.76 -47.23 15.59
N LEU A 996 -17.93 -46.30 15.16
CA LEU A 996 -16.60 -46.55 14.60
C LEU A 996 -15.56 -46.06 15.60
N GLU A 997 -15.21 -46.90 16.56
CA GLU A 997 -14.16 -46.60 17.53
C GLU A 997 -12.80 -47.02 16.94
N ILE A 998 -12.11 -46.06 16.32
CA ILE A 998 -10.81 -46.27 15.67
C ILE A 998 -9.70 -46.13 16.72
N ASP A 999 -9.27 -47.24 17.32
CA ASP A 999 -8.09 -47.25 18.18
C ASP A 999 -6.83 -47.39 17.32
N ARG A 1000 -6.10 -46.28 17.12
CA ARG A 1000 -4.88 -46.22 16.31
C ARG A 1000 -3.66 -46.25 17.19
N SER A 1001 -2.90 -47.34 17.08
CA SER A 1001 -1.59 -47.48 17.71
C SER A 1001 -0.52 -47.63 16.63
N ARG A 1002 0.46 -46.73 16.63
CA ARG A 1002 1.60 -46.79 15.71
C ARG A 1002 2.66 -47.72 16.32
N GLY A 1003 2.61 -49.00 15.93
CA GLY A 1003 3.58 -50.01 16.35
C GLY A 1003 4.89 -49.94 15.55
N LYS A 1004 5.85 -50.81 15.87
CA LYS A 1004 7.07 -50.99 15.05
C LYS A 1004 6.80 -51.67 13.69
N GLU A 1005 5.64 -52.30 13.53
CA GLU A 1005 5.28 -53.12 12.36
C GLU A 1005 4.24 -52.47 11.42
N GLY A 1006 3.80 -51.24 11.69
CA GLY A 1006 2.83 -50.53 10.84
C GLY A 1006 1.72 -49.82 11.62
N LEU A 1007 0.72 -49.32 10.90
CA LEU A 1007 -0.46 -48.68 11.47
C LEU A 1007 -1.48 -49.75 11.90
N TYR A 1008 -1.81 -49.82 13.20
CA TYR A 1008 -2.86 -50.71 13.69
C TYR A 1008 -4.21 -49.98 13.72
N ILE A 1009 -5.23 -50.60 13.14
CA ILE A 1009 -6.60 -50.08 13.05
C ILE A 1009 -7.55 -51.14 13.62
N SER A 1010 -8.25 -50.81 14.70
CA SER A 1010 -9.41 -51.60 15.18
C SER A 1010 -10.69 -50.89 14.79
N ALA A 1011 -11.66 -51.61 14.23
CA ALA A 1011 -12.97 -51.07 13.85
C ALA A 1011 -14.10 -52.00 14.31
N THR A 1012 -15.08 -51.47 15.04
CA THR A 1012 -16.28 -52.23 15.43
C THR A 1012 -17.40 -51.97 14.42
N VAL A 1013 -17.98 -53.01 13.85
CA VAL A 1013 -19.03 -52.88 12.82
C VAL A 1013 -20.20 -53.79 13.13
N HIS A 1014 -21.43 -53.30 12.92
CA HIS A 1014 -22.62 -54.12 12.98
C HIS A 1014 -22.84 -54.84 11.65
N ALA A 1015 -23.02 -56.15 11.66
CA ALA A 1015 -23.20 -56.94 10.44
C ALA A 1015 -24.29 -58.00 10.59
N ALA A 1016 -24.98 -58.34 9.50
CA ALA A 1016 -26.03 -59.36 9.47
C ALA A 1016 -25.50 -60.80 9.61
N GLY A 1017 -24.18 -61.01 9.45
CA GLY A 1017 -23.49 -62.29 9.61
C GLY A 1017 -21.97 -62.10 9.79
N PRO A 1018 -21.22 -63.18 10.11
CA PRO A 1018 -19.76 -63.11 10.27
C PRO A 1018 -19.08 -62.77 8.92
N LEU A 1019 -18.15 -61.81 8.95
CA LEU A 1019 -17.37 -61.41 7.77
C LEU A 1019 -16.37 -62.50 7.38
N SER A 1020 -16.26 -62.81 6.08
CA SER A 1020 -15.20 -63.68 5.56
C SER A 1020 -13.84 -62.99 5.59
N GLN A 1021 -12.78 -63.75 5.86
CA GLN A 1021 -11.42 -63.23 5.94
C GLN A 1021 -10.95 -62.56 4.64
N GLU A 1022 -11.41 -63.07 3.48
CA GLU A 1022 -11.18 -62.47 2.16
C GLU A 1022 -11.77 -61.04 2.02
N SER A 1023 -12.87 -60.75 2.72
CA SER A 1023 -13.48 -59.42 2.73
C SER A 1023 -12.70 -58.43 3.59
N VAL A 1024 -12.15 -58.90 4.71
CA VAL A 1024 -11.28 -58.10 5.59
C VAL A 1024 -9.97 -57.76 4.88
N ASP A 1025 -9.37 -58.75 4.21
CA ASP A 1025 -8.14 -58.56 3.41
C ASP A 1025 -8.36 -57.62 2.21
N GLY A 1026 -9.54 -57.64 1.59
CA GLY A 1026 -9.90 -56.70 0.52
C GLY A 1026 -9.99 -55.25 1.00
N ILE A 1027 -10.62 -55.00 2.15
CA ILE A 1027 -10.69 -53.66 2.77
C ILE A 1027 -9.29 -53.20 3.18
N LYS A 1028 -8.48 -54.11 3.74
CA LYS A 1028 -7.09 -53.85 4.11
C LYS A 1028 -6.27 -53.35 2.92
N LEU A 1029 -6.32 -54.02 1.77
CA LEU A 1029 -5.55 -53.63 0.58
C LEU A 1029 -5.95 -52.25 0.04
N ILE A 1030 -7.23 -51.90 0.08
CA ILE A 1030 -7.72 -50.57 -0.33
C ILE A 1030 -7.20 -49.50 0.62
N LEU A 1031 -7.20 -49.77 1.93
CA LEU A 1031 -6.62 -48.87 2.92
C LEU A 1031 -5.11 -48.72 2.76
N GLU A 1032 -4.38 -49.80 2.45
CA GLU A 1032 -2.92 -49.75 2.22
C GLU A 1032 -2.57 -48.93 0.96
N ASP A 1033 -3.38 -49.03 -0.10
CA ASP A 1033 -3.22 -48.27 -1.35
C ASP A 1033 -3.55 -46.78 -1.15
N GLN A 1034 -4.61 -46.44 -0.42
CA GLN A 1034 -5.00 -45.04 -0.19
C GLN A 1034 -4.16 -44.34 0.88
N LEU A 1035 -3.64 -45.07 1.87
CA LEU A 1035 -2.79 -44.51 2.94
C LEU A 1035 -1.28 -44.63 2.63
N ASP A 1036 -0.90 -45.32 1.55
CA ASP A 1036 0.49 -45.55 1.10
C ASP A 1036 1.41 -46.11 2.22
N GLN A 1037 0.86 -46.97 3.08
CA GLN A 1037 1.57 -47.60 4.19
C GLN A 1037 0.98 -48.96 4.55
N GLN A 1038 1.82 -49.87 5.06
CA GLN A 1038 1.36 -51.18 5.56
C GLN A 1038 0.56 -51.02 6.86
N LEU A 1039 -0.54 -51.77 6.98
CA LEU A 1039 -1.42 -51.69 8.14
C LEU A 1039 -1.86 -53.06 8.64
N ILE A 1040 -2.34 -53.09 9.88
CA ILE A 1040 -3.00 -54.24 10.51
C ILE A 1040 -4.43 -53.81 10.80
N LEU A 1041 -5.39 -54.53 10.23
CA LEU A 1041 -6.82 -54.22 10.32
C LEU A 1041 -7.55 -55.32 11.10
N ASP A 1042 -8.09 -54.95 12.26
CA ASP A 1042 -8.94 -55.81 13.08
C ASP A 1042 -10.38 -55.29 13.04
N ILE A 1043 -11.31 -56.12 12.54
CA ILE A 1043 -12.73 -55.78 12.47
C ILE A 1043 -13.51 -56.62 13.49
N ILE A 1044 -14.15 -55.96 14.46
CA ILE A 1044 -15.01 -56.59 15.46
C ILE A 1044 -16.46 -56.53 14.97
N THR A 1045 -17.07 -57.68 14.68
CA THR A 1045 -18.45 -57.71 14.18
C THR A 1045 -19.48 -57.92 15.29
N LEU A 1046 -20.45 -57.01 15.42
CA LEU A 1046 -21.62 -57.16 16.30
C LEU A 1046 -22.85 -57.63 15.50
N PRO A 1047 -23.44 -58.80 15.80
CA PRO A 1047 -24.55 -59.33 15.03
C PRO A 1047 -25.84 -58.52 15.19
N VAL A 1048 -26.53 -58.20 14.09
CA VAL A 1048 -27.83 -57.48 14.10
C VAL A 1048 -28.98 -58.48 13.94
N ILE A 1049 -29.79 -58.66 14.99
CA ILE A 1049 -31.03 -59.46 14.93
C ILE A 1049 -32.21 -58.50 14.67
N ARG A 1050 -32.73 -58.45 13.44
CA ARG A 1050 -33.98 -57.74 13.14
C ARG A 1050 -35.17 -58.63 13.54
N SER A 1051 -35.96 -58.25 14.56
CA SER A 1051 -37.28 -58.86 14.78
C SER A 1051 -38.22 -58.42 13.67
N GLN A 1052 -38.76 -59.36 12.88
CA GLN A 1052 -39.74 -59.07 11.83
C GLN A 1052 -41.04 -58.49 12.37
#